data_AF-A0A7K7PGR0-F1
#
_entry.id   AF-A0A7K7PGR0-F1
#
_cell.length_a   1.000
_cell.length_b   1.000
_cell.length_c   1.000
_cell.angle_alpha   90.00
_cell.angle_beta   90.00
_cell.angle_gamma   90.00
#
_symmetry.space_group_name_H-M   'P 1'
#
loop_
_entity.id
_entity.type
_entity.pdbx_description
1 polymer ?
#
loop_
_entity_poly.entity_id
_entity_poly.type
_entity_poly.pdbx_seq_one_letter_code
_entity_poly.pdbx_strand_id
1 'polypeptide(L)'
;MCIHQLNLLAASNNLPISNFLGKQHPIEAHHLSSICDIMEKAMVNGDTCIIRCILVVFQVVFKFFFSPQTERNRDIVRRSGLLLWQLLMAPRDQICSEIQKEVCLAISSGLNILYPGEAEINNLLKLVLTEGENRNSGLSQLRDVILTNLAEQLQNNRFGSEDDDHYRLNDELLHYILKIVVRESCVLITKCQTVSKDDFQRLLSTVPAASSCLRYLMAVQNHLLSNTILIKPDDNDDSDSSLQGETLKVQELKTSILSLATQILTGCDEVLEMLQQVTTALINSDISDREQRLKGLEQITKATMLGHLLPVLLTSLMHPNLQTLTMADALMPQLVQLVLYTSQTALLLKTQSPVFSELNSSPSCAPEQKGKQLPDERMLEEKEEPGFLTGLKIPAPWAAGKTVETVHPVRDNYKFKETVHIPGARCLYLRFDNRCSSQYDYDKLVIYAGPSTNSRKVAEYGGNTLGYGSRSVLGTGWPKDLVKVEGDTVTFSFEMRSGREHNTPDKAMWGFACTVRAQESSEDVSGGLPFLVDLALGLSVLACSMLRILYNGPEITKDEETCQELLRSKLLQRCQWQVEANGVISPALTPSPSPLPLTIEEDREFTYPSDVLVPPVGHYFDLPRIRLPPGIMIKLREISGRARPQFRPSIK
;
A
#
# COMPACT_ATOMS: atom_id res chain seq x y z
N MET A 1 -12.09 34.90 22.33
CA MET A 1 -12.03 34.64 20.87
C MET A 1 -13.44 34.51 20.34
N CYS A 2 -13.73 35.00 19.13
CA CYS A 2 -15.05 34.80 18.51
C CYS A 2 -15.26 33.33 18.14
N ILE A 3 -16.50 32.81 18.20
CA ILE A 3 -16.84 31.40 17.92
C ILE A 3 -16.31 30.93 16.55
N HIS A 4 -16.36 31.81 15.54
CA HIS A 4 -15.83 31.50 14.21
C HIS A 4 -14.31 31.21 14.24
N GLN A 5 -13.56 32.00 15.01
CA GLN A 5 -12.11 31.83 15.15
C GLN A 5 -11.78 30.57 15.97
N LEU A 6 -12.59 30.24 16.98
CA LEU A 6 -12.45 29.00 17.75
C LEU A 6 -12.72 27.76 16.88
N ASN A 7 -13.77 27.79 16.05
CA ASN A 7 -14.08 26.70 15.12
C ASN A 7 -12.95 26.51 14.08
N LEU A 8 -12.35 27.59 13.58
CA LEU A 8 -11.21 27.51 12.68
C LEU A 8 -9.98 26.91 13.36
N LEU A 9 -9.70 27.29 14.61
CA LEU A 9 -8.59 26.72 15.39
C LEU A 9 -8.83 25.24 15.74
N ALA A 10 -10.06 24.88 16.10
CA ALA A 10 -10.46 23.49 16.35
C ALA A 10 -10.32 22.62 15.09
N ALA A 11 -10.67 23.15 13.91
CA ALA A 11 -10.58 22.44 12.64
C ALA A 11 -9.16 22.35 12.05
N SER A 12 -8.20 23.15 12.53
CA SER A 12 -6.84 23.15 11.99
C SER A 12 -5.98 22.03 12.60
N ASN A 13 -5.51 21.09 11.78
CA ASN A 13 -4.62 20.00 12.21
C ASN A 13 -3.12 20.36 12.15
N ASN A 14 -2.67 21.25 11.24
CA ASN A 14 -1.24 21.43 10.93
C ASN A 14 -0.75 22.88 10.73
N LEU A 15 -1.33 23.89 11.39
CA LEU A 15 -0.76 25.25 11.31
C LEU A 15 0.34 25.43 12.36
N PRO A 16 1.56 25.89 12.00
CA PRO A 16 2.46 26.49 12.97
C PRO A 16 1.80 27.80 13.41
N ILE A 17 1.10 27.77 14.54
CA ILE A 17 0.40 28.93 15.11
C ILE A 17 1.39 30.01 15.63
N SER A 18 2.70 29.81 15.40
CA SER A 18 3.75 30.79 15.74
C SER A 18 3.50 32.19 15.14
N ASN A 19 2.82 32.29 13.99
CA ASN A 19 2.54 33.57 13.35
C ASN A 19 1.26 34.29 13.87
N PHE A 20 0.37 33.62 14.59
CA PHE A 20 -0.87 34.25 15.11
C PHE A 20 -0.87 34.48 16.62
N LEU A 21 -0.05 33.76 17.38
CA LEU A 21 -0.05 33.83 18.84
C LEU A 21 1.38 33.92 19.36
N GLY A 22 1.90 35.15 19.42
CA GLY A 22 3.15 35.43 20.11
C GLY A 22 3.07 35.04 21.59
N LYS A 23 4.10 34.32 22.07
CA LYS A 23 4.39 33.98 23.48
C LYS A 23 3.15 33.75 24.37
N GLN A 24 2.55 32.56 24.30
CA GLN A 24 1.46 32.21 25.21
C GLN A 24 1.95 31.85 26.60
N HIS A 25 1.22 32.34 27.60
CA HIS A 25 1.19 31.80 28.96
C HIS A 25 0.22 30.60 28.97
N PRO A 26 0.52 29.51 29.69
CA PRO A 26 -0.42 28.41 29.87
C PRO A 26 -1.71 28.91 30.51
N ILE A 27 -2.86 28.36 30.12
CA ILE A 27 -4.13 28.68 30.79
C ILE A 27 -4.02 28.34 32.28
N GLU A 28 -4.25 29.33 33.13
CA GLU A 28 -4.27 29.10 34.57
C GLU A 28 -5.41 28.15 34.97
N ALA A 29 -5.13 27.27 35.94
CA ALA A 29 -6.05 26.24 36.43
C ALA A 29 -7.47 26.76 36.74
N HIS A 30 -7.57 28.00 37.23
CA HIS A 30 -8.83 28.61 37.62
C HIS A 30 -9.78 28.84 36.43
N HIS A 31 -9.24 29.10 35.24
CA HIS A 31 -10.04 29.26 34.02
C HIS A 31 -10.63 27.93 33.55
N LEU A 32 -9.86 26.84 33.55
CA LEU A 32 -10.38 25.52 33.19
C LEU A 32 -11.42 25.02 34.21
N SER A 33 -11.22 25.31 35.50
CA SER A 33 -12.24 25.06 36.52
C SER A 33 -13.54 25.82 36.22
N SER A 34 -13.45 27.10 35.87
CA SER A 34 -14.62 27.91 35.52
C SER A 34 -15.34 27.36 34.28
N ILE A 35 -14.59 26.90 33.27
CA ILE A 35 -15.16 26.26 32.08
C ILE A 35 -15.95 25.00 32.48
N CYS A 36 -15.41 24.17 33.37
CA CYS A 36 -16.11 22.99 33.90
C CYS A 36 -17.38 23.37 34.67
N ASP A 37 -17.35 24.43 35.48
CA ASP A 37 -18.51 24.91 36.24
C ASP A 37 -19.65 25.40 35.32
N ILE A 38 -19.30 26.08 34.22
CA ILE A 38 -20.30 26.52 33.23
C ILE A 38 -20.87 25.31 32.50
N MET A 39 -20.03 24.33 32.13
CA MET A 39 -20.46 23.10 31.46
C MET A 39 -21.47 22.33 32.32
N GLU A 40 -21.17 22.13 33.60
CA GLU A 40 -22.04 21.41 34.53
C GLU A 40 -23.40 22.10 34.68
N LYS A 41 -23.42 23.44 34.83
CA LYS A 41 -24.68 24.20 34.85
C LYS A 41 -25.45 24.09 33.54
N ALA A 42 -24.77 24.13 32.41
CA ALA A 42 -25.41 24.01 31.10
C ALA A 42 -26.01 22.61 30.90
N MET A 43 -25.32 21.56 31.35
CA MET A 43 -25.82 20.18 31.33
C MET A 43 -27.07 20.01 32.20
N VAL A 44 -27.06 20.55 33.43
CA VAL A 44 -28.24 20.52 34.33
C VAL A 44 -29.44 21.26 33.74
N ASN A 45 -29.19 22.40 33.10
CA ASN A 45 -30.24 23.22 32.49
C ASN A 45 -30.68 22.73 31.09
N GLY A 46 -29.98 21.75 30.51
CA GLY A 46 -30.24 21.28 29.14
C GLY A 46 -29.94 22.31 28.04
N ASP A 47 -29.05 23.27 28.28
CA ASP A 47 -28.71 24.31 27.30
C ASP A 47 -27.74 23.77 26.24
N THR A 48 -28.30 23.26 25.15
CA THR A 48 -27.54 22.65 24.05
C THR A 48 -26.59 23.63 23.36
N CYS A 49 -26.90 24.92 23.34
CA CYS A 49 -26.07 25.93 22.69
C CYS A 49 -24.79 26.18 23.50
N ILE A 50 -24.93 26.35 24.82
CA ILE A 50 -23.80 26.55 25.71
C ILE A 50 -22.93 25.29 25.77
N ILE A 51 -23.55 24.10 25.87
CA ILE A 51 -22.83 22.82 25.84
C ILE A 51 -21.95 22.73 24.59
N ARG A 52 -22.52 22.98 23.40
CA ARG A 52 -21.78 22.93 22.13
C ARG A 52 -20.61 23.92 22.11
N CYS A 53 -20.83 25.15 22.53
CA CYS A 53 -19.77 26.17 22.60
C CYS A 53 -18.63 25.75 23.53
N ILE A 54 -18.94 25.16 24.69
CA ILE A 54 -17.91 24.71 25.64
C ILE A 54 -17.14 23.51 25.12
N LEU A 55 -17.77 22.59 24.40
CA LEU A 55 -17.08 21.46 23.77
C LEU A 55 -16.01 21.92 22.76
N VAL A 56 -16.32 22.94 21.95
CA VAL A 56 -15.35 23.56 21.04
C VAL A 56 -14.22 24.24 21.84
N VAL A 57 -14.54 24.89 22.96
CA VAL A 57 -13.52 25.46 23.85
C VAL A 57 -12.62 24.36 24.41
N PHE A 58 -13.16 23.21 24.85
CA PHE A 58 -12.36 22.07 25.30
C PHE A 58 -11.40 21.57 24.21
N GLN A 59 -11.85 21.45 22.96
CA GLN A 59 -10.99 21.06 21.84
C GLN A 59 -9.76 21.96 21.72
N VAL A 60 -9.97 23.28 21.74
CA VAL A 60 -8.89 24.27 21.61
C VAL A 60 -7.98 24.29 22.84
N VAL A 61 -8.57 24.26 24.04
CA VAL A 61 -7.83 24.32 25.31
C VAL A 61 -6.92 23.11 25.47
N PHE A 62 -7.44 21.91 25.21
CA PHE A 62 -6.64 20.69 25.28
C PHE A 62 -5.56 20.66 24.20
N LYS A 63 -5.84 21.14 22.99
CA LYS A 63 -4.87 21.06 21.89
C LYS A 63 -3.70 22.03 22.02
N PHE A 64 -3.89 23.22 22.58
CA PHE A 64 -2.90 24.30 22.46
C PHE A 64 -2.46 24.96 23.76
N PHE A 65 -3.25 24.91 24.83
CA PHE A 65 -3.09 25.87 25.93
C PHE A 65 -2.83 25.26 27.31
N PHE A 66 -3.00 23.94 27.46
CA PHE A 66 -3.01 23.30 28.78
C PHE A 66 -1.81 22.37 29.00
N SER A 67 -1.16 22.49 30.17
CA SER A 67 -0.05 21.64 30.58
C SER A 67 -0.35 20.97 31.95
N PRO A 68 -0.30 19.62 32.05
CA PRO A 68 -0.78 18.88 33.23
C PRO A 68 0.21 18.82 34.41
N GLN A 69 1.18 19.74 34.49
CA GLN A 69 2.36 19.62 35.38
C GLN A 69 2.08 19.73 36.89
N THR A 70 0.87 20.12 37.32
CA THR A 70 0.54 20.28 38.76
C THR A 70 -0.59 19.34 39.19
N GLU A 71 -0.59 18.87 40.45
CA GLU A 71 -1.66 18.00 40.97
C GLU A 71 -3.06 18.62 40.84
N ARG A 72 -3.18 19.93 41.13
CA ARG A 72 -4.44 20.67 40.94
C ARG A 72 -4.92 20.67 39.49
N ASN A 73 -4.00 20.67 38.51
CA ASN A 73 -4.36 20.54 37.10
C ASN A 73 -4.88 19.13 36.79
N ARG A 74 -4.36 18.08 37.43
CA ARG A 74 -4.82 16.70 37.25
C ARG A 74 -6.26 16.49 37.72
N ASP A 75 -6.64 17.07 38.85
CA ASP A 75 -8.03 16.98 39.35
C ASP A 75 -9.03 17.66 38.41
N ILE A 76 -8.67 18.83 37.87
CA ILE A 76 -9.52 19.56 36.93
C ILE A 76 -9.61 18.82 35.60
N VAL A 77 -8.51 18.24 35.12
CA VAL A 77 -8.52 17.37 33.93
C VAL A 77 -9.43 16.17 34.14
N ARG A 78 -9.32 15.48 35.29
CA ARG A 78 -10.20 14.36 35.63
C ARG A 78 -11.67 14.77 35.66
N ARG A 79 -11.99 15.92 36.26
CA ARG A 79 -13.35 16.49 36.26
C ARG A 79 -13.84 16.78 34.84
N SER A 80 -13.02 17.39 34.00
CA SER A 80 -13.36 17.64 32.59
C SER A 80 -13.61 16.35 31.81
N GLY A 81 -12.81 15.31 32.05
CA GLY A 81 -12.99 13.99 31.47
C GLY A 81 -14.30 13.35 31.89
N LEU A 82 -14.69 13.45 33.17
CA LEU A 82 -15.97 12.92 33.66
C LEU A 82 -17.17 13.60 32.99
N LEU A 83 -17.14 14.93 32.81
CA LEU A 83 -18.20 15.66 32.12
C LEU A 83 -18.34 15.21 30.65
N LEU A 84 -17.21 15.04 29.95
CA LEU A 84 -17.21 14.53 28.57
C LEU A 84 -17.75 13.09 28.50
N TRP A 85 -17.36 12.22 29.45
CA TRP A 85 -17.87 10.85 29.52
C TRP A 85 -19.37 10.77 29.83
N GLN A 86 -19.88 11.64 30.70
CA GLN A 86 -21.32 11.72 30.97
C GLN A 86 -22.11 12.06 29.70
N LEU A 87 -21.63 13.02 28.90
CA LEU A 87 -22.26 13.35 27.62
C LEU A 87 -22.04 12.24 26.58
N LEU A 88 -20.90 11.56 26.57
CA LEU A 88 -20.64 10.47 25.62
C LEU A 88 -21.55 9.26 25.88
N MET A 89 -21.79 8.93 27.15
CA MET A 89 -22.58 7.78 27.57
C MET A 89 -24.08 8.05 27.64
N ALA A 90 -24.51 9.30 27.52
CA ALA A 90 -25.92 9.65 27.59
C ALA A 90 -26.72 9.04 26.42
N PRO A 91 -27.98 8.63 26.66
CA PRO A 91 -28.81 7.97 25.66
C PRO A 91 -29.16 8.94 24.51
N ARG A 92 -29.36 8.38 23.31
CA ARG A 92 -29.63 9.13 22.07
C ARG A 92 -30.84 10.07 22.17
N ASP A 93 -31.81 9.74 23.01
CA ASP A 93 -33.01 10.56 23.19
C ASP A 93 -32.75 11.85 23.99
N GLN A 94 -31.61 11.93 24.69
CA GLN A 94 -31.25 13.06 25.55
C GLN A 94 -30.22 14.00 24.92
N ILE A 95 -29.48 13.55 23.90
CA ILE A 95 -28.40 14.32 23.27
C ILE A 95 -28.52 14.29 21.75
N CYS A 96 -28.46 15.47 21.11
CA CYS A 96 -28.47 15.57 19.67
C CYS A 96 -27.14 15.11 19.05
N SER A 97 -27.19 14.67 17.78
CA SER A 97 -26.02 14.16 17.04
C SER A 97 -24.87 15.17 16.95
N GLU A 98 -25.17 16.47 16.94
CA GLU A 98 -24.15 17.53 16.93
C GLU A 98 -23.34 17.55 18.23
N ILE A 99 -23.99 17.51 19.39
CA ILE A 99 -23.30 17.49 20.68
C ILE A 99 -22.47 16.22 20.80
N GLN A 100 -23.02 15.07 20.41
CA GLN A 100 -22.29 13.80 20.45
C GLN A 100 -21.00 13.86 19.62
N LYS A 101 -21.07 14.47 18.42
CA LYS A 101 -19.91 14.71 17.56
C LYS A 101 -18.87 15.61 18.24
N GLU A 102 -19.29 16.74 18.80
CA GLU A 102 -18.37 17.68 19.45
C GLU A 102 -17.73 17.10 20.73
N VAL A 103 -18.43 16.22 21.45
CA VAL A 103 -17.86 15.44 22.58
C VAL A 103 -16.76 14.53 22.09
N CYS A 104 -16.99 13.76 21.02
CA CYS A 104 -15.97 12.89 20.44
C CYS A 104 -14.72 13.68 19.98
N LEU A 105 -14.93 14.84 19.35
CA LEU A 105 -13.84 15.73 18.93
C LEU A 105 -13.08 16.31 20.12
N ALA A 106 -13.76 16.69 21.20
CA ALA A 106 -13.14 17.18 22.43
C ALA A 106 -12.27 16.11 23.10
N ILE A 107 -12.77 14.88 23.21
CA ILE A 107 -12.00 13.75 23.75
C ILE A 107 -10.79 13.44 22.86
N SER A 108 -10.97 13.38 21.53
CA SER A 108 -9.88 13.12 20.59
C SER A 108 -8.80 14.22 20.62
N SER A 109 -9.20 15.49 20.70
CA SER A 109 -8.25 16.62 20.77
C SER A 109 -7.47 16.65 22.07
N GLY A 110 -8.04 16.11 23.15
CA GLY A 110 -7.41 16.01 24.47
C GLY A 110 -6.90 14.63 24.83
N LEU A 111 -6.71 13.72 23.86
CA LEU A 111 -6.38 12.32 24.11
C LEU A 111 -5.18 12.15 25.08
N ASN A 112 -4.07 12.82 24.78
CA ASN A 112 -2.84 12.76 25.59
C ASN A 112 -2.94 13.49 26.94
N ILE A 113 -3.92 14.39 27.10
CA ILE A 113 -4.15 15.13 28.35
C ILE A 113 -5.07 14.35 29.27
N LEU A 114 -6.16 13.80 28.72
CA LEU A 114 -7.18 13.07 29.44
C LEU A 114 -6.70 11.67 29.86
N TYR A 115 -5.80 11.07 29.09
CA TYR A 115 -5.25 9.73 29.31
C TYR A 115 -3.72 9.81 29.30
N PRO A 116 -3.09 10.23 30.41
CA PRO A 116 -1.64 10.32 30.50
C PRO A 116 -0.98 8.94 30.41
N GLY A 117 -0.30 8.70 29.29
CA GLY A 117 0.54 7.52 29.07
C GLY A 117 -0.10 6.44 28.21
N GLU A 118 0.75 5.60 27.62
CA GLU A 118 0.36 4.60 26.62
C GLU A 118 -0.64 3.58 27.17
N ALA A 119 -0.49 3.14 28.42
CA ALA A 119 -1.39 2.14 29.01
C ALA A 119 -2.84 2.62 29.09
N GLU A 120 -3.07 3.90 29.44
CA GLU A 120 -4.41 4.47 29.54
C GLU A 120 -5.05 4.66 28.17
N ILE A 121 -4.29 5.13 27.18
CA ILE A 121 -4.73 5.24 25.79
C ILE A 121 -5.06 3.85 25.23
N ASN A 122 -4.21 2.86 25.48
CA ASN A 122 -4.44 1.48 25.03
C ASN A 122 -5.70 0.88 25.67
N ASN A 123 -5.96 1.14 26.95
CA ASN A 123 -7.18 0.71 27.63
C ASN A 123 -8.43 1.39 27.06
N LEU A 124 -8.37 2.69 26.78
CA LEU A 124 -9.46 3.42 26.11
C LEU A 124 -9.74 2.83 24.73
N LEU A 125 -8.71 2.63 23.91
CA LEU A 125 -8.86 2.10 22.56
C LEU A 125 -9.42 0.68 22.61
N LYS A 126 -8.95 -0.17 23.52
CA LYS A 126 -9.51 -1.51 23.73
C LYS A 126 -11.00 -1.46 24.09
N LEU A 127 -11.40 -0.56 25.00
CA LEU A 127 -12.81 -0.35 25.35
C LEU A 127 -13.64 0.07 24.13
N VAL A 128 -13.16 1.07 23.40
CA VAL A 128 -13.85 1.66 22.25
C VAL A 128 -13.95 0.68 21.06
N LEU A 129 -12.93 -0.16 20.85
CA LEU A 129 -12.91 -1.20 19.81
C LEU A 129 -13.79 -2.41 20.15
N THR A 130 -13.94 -2.76 21.43
CA THR A 130 -14.70 -3.96 21.85
C THR A 130 -16.16 -3.66 22.19
N GLU A 131 -16.45 -2.51 22.81
CA GLU A 131 -17.80 -2.15 23.28
C GLU A 131 -18.56 -1.20 22.33
N GLY A 132 -17.87 -0.59 21.37
CA GLY A 132 -18.43 0.45 20.50
C GLY A 132 -19.60 0.01 19.63
N GLU A 133 -19.61 -1.22 19.15
CA GLU A 133 -20.56 -1.62 18.09
C GLU A 133 -21.86 -2.22 18.61
N ASN A 134 -21.82 -2.88 19.77
CA ASN A 134 -22.94 -3.66 20.27
C ASN A 134 -23.72 -2.95 21.40
N ARG A 135 -23.15 -1.90 22.02
CA ARG A 135 -23.71 -1.31 23.25
C ARG A 135 -23.91 0.20 23.20
N ASN A 136 -23.03 0.97 22.55
CA ASN A 136 -23.11 2.42 22.61
C ASN A 136 -22.61 3.11 21.33
N SER A 137 -23.51 3.82 20.63
CA SER A 137 -23.13 4.55 19.42
C SER A 137 -22.16 5.71 19.65
N GLY A 138 -22.13 6.29 20.85
CA GLY A 138 -21.16 7.31 21.22
C GLY A 138 -19.74 6.76 21.24
N LEU A 139 -19.56 5.52 21.73
CA LEU A 139 -18.27 4.83 21.68
C LEU A 139 -17.86 4.52 20.22
N SER A 140 -18.79 4.04 19.38
CA SER A 140 -18.49 3.85 17.95
C SER A 140 -18.09 5.15 17.26
N GLN A 141 -18.76 6.27 17.57
CA GLN A 141 -18.41 7.56 16.98
C GLN A 141 -17.05 8.07 17.49
N LEU A 142 -16.75 7.87 18.78
CA LEU A 142 -15.45 8.20 19.36
C LEU A 142 -14.32 7.38 18.69
N ARG A 143 -14.54 6.07 18.49
CA ARG A 143 -13.64 5.19 17.72
C ARG A 143 -13.30 5.80 16.38
N ASP A 144 -14.33 6.14 15.62
CA ASP A 144 -14.20 6.58 14.25
C ASP A 144 -13.46 7.91 14.16
N VAL A 145 -13.70 8.83 15.11
CA VAL A 145 -12.99 10.11 15.21
C VAL A 145 -11.51 9.91 15.58
N ILE A 146 -11.21 9.09 16.60
CA ILE A 146 -9.82 8.83 17.02
C ILE A 146 -9.03 8.17 15.88
N LEU A 147 -9.57 7.11 15.28
CA LEU A 147 -8.88 6.38 14.20
C LEU A 147 -8.69 7.24 12.95
N THR A 148 -9.66 8.12 12.61
CA THR A 148 -9.50 9.05 11.49
C THR A 148 -8.39 10.07 11.77
N ASN A 149 -8.32 10.62 12.98
CA ASN A 149 -7.28 11.57 13.37
C ASN A 149 -5.88 10.91 13.34
N LEU A 150 -5.74 9.72 13.94
CA LEU A 150 -4.49 8.97 13.90
C LEU A 150 -4.08 8.60 12.46
N ALA A 151 -5.04 8.25 11.60
CA ALA A 151 -4.77 7.97 10.19
C ALA A 151 -4.24 9.21 9.44
N GLU A 152 -4.85 10.38 9.65
CA GLU A 152 -4.39 11.64 9.08
C GLU A 152 -2.98 12.02 9.58
N GLN A 153 -2.69 11.79 10.86
CA GLN A 153 -1.36 12.04 11.43
C GLN A 153 -0.31 11.13 10.80
N LEU A 154 -0.58 9.83 10.68
CA LEU A 154 0.31 8.86 10.02
C LEU A 154 0.59 9.19 8.55
N GLN A 155 -0.42 9.70 7.83
CA GLN A 155 -0.27 10.08 6.42
C GLN A 155 0.58 11.36 6.22
N ASN A 156 0.60 12.25 7.21
CA ASN A 156 1.34 13.50 7.14
C ASN A 156 2.79 13.39 7.64
N ASN A 157 3.10 12.36 8.44
CA ASN A 157 4.42 12.15 9.04
C ASN A 157 5.30 11.18 8.23
N ARG A 158 6.61 11.43 8.22
CA ARG A 158 7.62 10.56 7.61
C ARG A 158 8.20 9.62 8.67
N PHE A 159 8.44 8.37 8.29
CA PHE A 159 9.02 7.35 9.15
C PHE A 159 10.43 7.70 9.68
N GLY A 160 10.70 7.30 10.93
CA GLY A 160 11.86 7.68 11.71
C GLY A 160 11.78 9.06 12.37
N SER A 161 10.63 9.75 12.35
CA SER A 161 10.44 10.98 13.13
C SER A 161 10.34 10.67 14.63
N GLU A 162 10.81 11.57 15.49
CA GLU A 162 10.73 11.38 16.96
C GLU A 162 9.29 11.18 17.46
N ASP A 163 8.29 11.57 16.67
CA ASP A 163 6.87 11.45 16.98
C ASP A 163 6.21 10.17 16.41
N ASP A 164 6.90 9.35 15.61
CA ASP A 164 6.28 8.21 14.91
C ASP A 164 5.73 7.12 15.82
N ASP A 165 6.42 6.86 16.93
CA ASP A 165 6.01 5.87 17.93
C ASP A 165 4.67 6.25 18.60
N HIS A 166 4.25 7.52 18.51
CA HIS A 166 3.05 8.02 19.17
C HIS A 166 1.76 7.80 18.36
N TYR A 167 1.85 7.57 17.04
CA TYR A 167 0.67 7.48 16.16
C TYR A 167 0.39 6.05 15.66
N ARG A 168 1.40 5.16 15.72
CA ARG A 168 1.23 3.74 15.42
C ARG A 168 0.74 3.00 16.66
N LEU A 169 -0.46 2.43 16.56
CA LEU A 169 -0.99 1.57 17.61
C LEU A 169 -0.18 0.26 17.71
N ASN A 170 -0.15 -0.30 18.91
CA ASN A 170 0.53 -1.58 19.15
C ASN A 170 -0.12 -2.75 18.40
N ASP A 171 0.61 -3.86 18.28
CA ASP A 171 0.16 -5.02 17.49
C ASP A 171 -1.13 -5.66 18.03
N GLU A 172 -1.40 -5.60 19.34
CA GLU A 172 -2.66 -6.10 19.92
C GLU A 172 -3.88 -5.30 19.43
N LEU A 173 -3.78 -3.96 19.45
CA LEU A 173 -4.85 -3.08 18.97
C LEU A 173 -5.02 -3.17 17.45
N LEU A 174 -3.92 -3.27 16.70
CA LEU A 174 -3.98 -3.50 15.25
C LEU A 174 -4.73 -4.80 14.92
N HIS A 175 -4.50 -5.86 15.69
CA HIS A 175 -5.24 -7.12 15.53
C HIS A 175 -6.74 -6.97 15.80
N TYR A 176 -7.15 -6.21 16.82
CA TYR A 176 -8.57 -5.91 17.05
C TYR A 176 -9.18 -5.12 15.89
N ILE A 177 -8.48 -4.10 15.39
CA ILE A 177 -8.94 -3.28 14.26
C ILE A 177 -9.10 -4.15 13.01
N LEU A 178 -8.13 -5.02 12.74
CA LEU A 178 -8.20 -5.95 11.60
C LEU A 178 -9.40 -6.90 11.72
N LYS A 179 -9.66 -7.48 12.89
CA LYS A 179 -10.86 -8.30 13.11
C LYS A 179 -12.16 -7.54 12.83
N ILE A 180 -12.23 -6.28 13.25
CA ILE A 180 -13.39 -5.42 12.95
C ILE A 180 -13.51 -5.24 11.43
N VAL A 181 -12.42 -4.93 10.75
CA VAL A 181 -12.40 -4.71 9.29
C VAL A 181 -12.77 -5.96 8.50
N VAL A 182 -12.30 -7.15 8.90
CA VAL A 182 -12.69 -8.44 8.31
C VAL A 182 -14.19 -8.64 8.47
N ARG A 183 -14.71 -8.49 9.69
CA ARG A 183 -16.14 -8.67 9.97
C ARG A 183 -17.01 -7.63 9.24
N GLU A 184 -16.61 -6.36 9.21
CA GLU A 184 -17.30 -5.31 8.45
C GLU A 184 -17.33 -5.64 6.95
N SER A 185 -16.23 -6.15 6.40
CA SER A 185 -16.14 -6.61 5.01
C SER A 185 -17.08 -7.78 4.74
N CYS A 186 -17.11 -8.80 5.60
CA CYS A 186 -18.03 -9.94 5.49
C CYS A 186 -19.50 -9.52 5.59
N VAL A 187 -19.85 -8.61 6.50
CA VAL A 187 -21.21 -8.06 6.63
C VAL A 187 -21.59 -7.29 5.36
N LEU A 188 -20.68 -6.48 4.83
CA LEU A 188 -20.90 -5.70 3.62
C LEU A 188 -21.15 -6.61 2.40
N ILE A 189 -20.38 -7.68 2.24
CA ILE A 189 -20.59 -8.70 1.20
C ILE A 189 -21.94 -9.41 1.41
N THR A 190 -22.25 -9.84 2.63
CA THR A 190 -23.52 -10.54 2.94
C THR A 190 -24.76 -9.70 2.64
N LYS A 191 -24.68 -8.37 2.81
CA LYS A 191 -25.77 -7.46 2.46
C LYS A 191 -26.18 -7.56 0.99
N CYS A 192 -25.29 -7.96 0.08
CA CYS A 192 -25.63 -8.19 -1.33
C CYS A 192 -26.74 -9.22 -1.52
N GLN A 193 -26.86 -10.17 -0.59
CA GLN A 193 -27.89 -11.21 -0.62
C GLN A 193 -29.14 -10.83 0.18
N THR A 194 -28.98 -10.14 1.31
CA THR A 194 -30.05 -10.04 2.33
C THR A 194 -30.90 -8.77 2.22
N VAL A 195 -30.39 -7.69 1.64
CA VAL A 195 -31.09 -6.39 1.61
C VAL A 195 -32.10 -6.30 0.47
N SER A 196 -33.09 -5.41 0.62
CA SER A 196 -34.07 -5.09 -0.42
C SER A 196 -33.42 -4.49 -1.67
N LYS A 197 -34.11 -4.49 -2.81
CA LYS A 197 -33.59 -3.91 -4.07
C LYS A 197 -33.23 -2.42 -3.93
N ASP A 198 -34.07 -1.64 -3.26
CA ASP A 198 -33.84 -0.21 -3.06
C ASP A 198 -32.66 0.05 -2.14
N ASP A 199 -32.52 -0.74 -1.07
CA ASP A 199 -31.38 -0.65 -0.15
C ASP A 199 -30.08 -1.12 -0.81
N PHE A 200 -30.15 -2.08 -1.73
CA PHE A 200 -29.00 -2.51 -2.52
C PHE A 200 -28.51 -1.39 -3.45
N GLN A 201 -29.40 -0.66 -4.10
CA GLN A 201 -29.03 0.50 -4.93
C GLN A 201 -28.43 1.63 -4.09
N ARG A 202 -28.98 1.90 -2.90
CA ARG A 202 -28.38 2.84 -1.95
C ARG A 202 -26.99 2.40 -1.53
N LEU A 203 -26.79 1.11 -1.26
CA LEU A 203 -25.49 0.55 -0.90
C LEU A 203 -24.46 0.79 -2.02
N LEU A 204 -24.81 0.47 -3.28
CA LEU A 204 -23.93 0.70 -4.43
C LEU A 204 -23.56 2.17 -4.62
N SER A 205 -24.46 3.11 -4.30
CA SER A 205 -24.19 4.55 -4.41
C SER A 205 -23.14 5.06 -3.40
N THR A 206 -22.88 4.30 -2.33
CA THR A 206 -21.91 4.66 -1.28
C THR A 206 -20.54 4.00 -1.45
N VAL A 207 -20.38 3.13 -2.46
CA VAL A 207 -19.16 2.37 -2.71
C VAL A 207 -18.30 3.07 -3.79
N PRO A 208 -16.95 3.12 -3.65
CA PRO A 208 -16.14 2.56 -2.56
C PRO A 208 -15.88 3.57 -1.44
N ALA A 209 -16.52 3.40 -0.28
CA ALA A 209 -16.21 4.14 0.94
C ALA A 209 -15.63 3.19 2.00
N ALA A 210 -14.40 3.45 2.43
CA ALA A 210 -13.76 2.71 3.51
C ALA A 210 -14.29 3.16 4.89
N SER A 211 -14.44 2.22 5.84
CA SER A 211 -14.72 2.53 7.24
C SER A 211 -13.53 3.21 7.92
N SER A 212 -13.73 3.87 9.07
CA SER A 212 -12.64 4.54 9.78
C SER A 212 -11.56 3.56 10.25
N CYS A 213 -11.94 2.33 10.64
CA CYS A 213 -11.02 1.24 10.94
C CYS A 213 -10.16 0.85 9.71
N LEU A 214 -10.81 0.69 8.55
CA LEU A 214 -10.12 0.36 7.30
C LEU A 214 -9.19 1.50 6.85
N ARG A 215 -9.62 2.77 6.95
CA ARG A 215 -8.78 3.94 6.65
C ARG A 215 -7.54 4.00 7.53
N TYR A 216 -7.66 3.67 8.81
CA TYR A 216 -6.51 3.60 9.71
C TYR A 216 -5.53 2.50 9.29
N LEU A 217 -6.00 1.28 8.98
CA LEU A 217 -5.13 0.22 8.47
C LEU A 217 -4.47 0.59 7.14
N MET A 218 -5.18 1.26 6.24
CA MET A 218 -4.59 1.79 5.00
C MET A 218 -3.47 2.79 5.29
N ALA A 219 -3.65 3.67 6.28
CA ALA A 219 -2.62 4.62 6.68
C ALA A 219 -1.39 3.91 7.27
N VAL A 220 -1.58 2.94 8.17
CA VAL A 220 -0.49 2.12 8.75
C VAL A 220 0.24 1.35 7.66
N GLN A 221 -0.49 0.70 6.75
CA GLN A 221 0.08 -0.05 5.63
C GLN A 221 0.92 0.86 4.73
N ASN A 222 0.34 1.98 4.27
CA ASN A 222 1.05 2.92 3.42
C ASN A 222 2.27 3.51 4.12
N HIS A 223 2.12 3.88 5.39
CA HIS A 223 3.20 4.42 6.19
C HIS A 223 4.36 3.41 6.31
N LEU A 224 4.10 2.12 6.57
CA LEU A 224 5.18 1.11 6.64
C LEU A 224 5.82 0.82 5.27
N LEU A 225 4.99 0.64 4.23
CA LEU A 225 5.46 0.23 2.90
C LEU A 225 6.17 1.34 2.14
N SER A 226 5.79 2.61 2.32
CA SER A 226 6.43 3.73 1.62
C SER A 226 7.92 3.84 1.95
N ASN A 227 8.33 3.52 3.17
CA ASN A 227 9.73 3.65 3.57
C ASN A 227 10.59 2.52 3.02
N THR A 228 9.99 1.36 2.77
CA THR A 228 10.71 0.26 2.14
C THR A 228 11.17 0.59 0.73
N ILE A 229 10.40 1.41 0.01
CA ILE A 229 10.75 1.89 -1.34
C ILE A 229 11.84 2.97 -1.27
N LEU A 230 11.88 3.75 -0.17
CA LEU A 230 12.86 4.81 0.03
C LEU A 230 14.24 4.30 0.51
N ILE A 231 14.30 3.10 1.08
CA ILE A 231 15.57 2.45 1.43
C ILE A 231 16.28 2.05 0.13
N LYS A 232 17.34 2.77 -0.22
CA LYS A 232 18.25 2.35 -1.28
C LYS A 232 19.16 1.24 -0.74
N PRO A 233 19.38 0.14 -1.48
CA PRO A 233 20.49 -0.75 -1.16
C PRO A 233 21.78 0.08 -1.26
N ASP A 234 22.60 0.08 -0.22
CA ASP A 234 23.81 0.90 -0.10
C ASP A 234 24.66 0.87 -1.38
N ASP A 235 24.72 2.00 -2.09
CA ASP A 235 25.80 2.28 -3.03
C ASP A 235 26.82 3.15 -2.27
N ASN A 236 27.84 2.53 -1.69
CA ASN A 236 29.07 3.12 -1.13
C ASN A 236 28.93 4.16 0.00
N ASP A 237 28.87 3.72 1.27
CA ASP A 237 29.40 4.54 2.37
C ASP A 237 30.21 3.70 3.36
N ASP A 238 31.53 3.77 3.24
CA ASP A 238 32.57 3.17 4.11
C ASP A 238 32.62 3.83 5.51
N SER A 239 31.48 3.99 6.19
CA SER A 239 31.44 4.58 7.54
C SER A 239 31.00 3.55 8.60
N ASP A 240 32.00 2.84 9.10
CA ASP A 240 31.98 1.70 10.06
C ASP A 240 31.37 1.97 11.46
N SER A 241 30.59 3.04 11.69
CA SER A 241 30.00 3.31 13.02
C SER A 241 28.50 3.63 13.05
N SER A 242 27.84 3.92 11.92
CA SER A 242 26.38 4.11 11.82
C SER A 242 25.62 2.88 11.30
N LEU A 243 26.31 1.98 10.60
CA LEU A 243 25.73 0.85 9.86
C LEU A 243 24.93 -0.12 10.75
N GLN A 244 25.32 -0.30 12.00
CA GLN A 244 24.66 -1.28 12.87
C GLN A 244 23.29 -0.80 13.36
N GLY A 245 23.12 0.50 13.62
CA GLY A 245 21.84 1.09 14.02
C GLY A 245 20.83 1.19 12.88
N GLU A 246 21.30 1.53 11.67
CA GLU A 246 20.46 1.59 10.47
C GLU A 246 20.03 0.20 9.99
N THR A 247 20.93 -0.79 10.04
CA THR A 247 20.60 -2.18 9.69
C THR A 247 19.56 -2.79 10.64
N LEU A 248 19.66 -2.50 11.95
CA LEU A 248 18.66 -2.97 12.94
C LEU A 248 17.27 -2.38 12.67
N LYS A 249 17.18 -1.07 12.35
CA LYS A 249 15.91 -0.41 12.00
C LYS A 249 15.30 -0.97 10.71
N VAL A 250 16.11 -1.30 9.70
CA VAL A 250 15.64 -1.95 8.47
C VAL A 250 15.09 -3.34 8.76
N GLN A 251 15.73 -4.09 9.66
CA GLN A 251 15.25 -5.42 10.03
C GLN A 251 13.95 -5.37 10.84
N GLU A 252 13.82 -4.44 11.79
CA GLU A 252 12.58 -4.19 12.55
C GLU A 252 11.42 -3.71 11.66
N LEU A 253 11.72 -2.93 10.62
CA LEU A 253 10.73 -2.55 9.62
C LEU A 253 10.27 -3.77 8.81
N LYS A 254 11.21 -4.63 8.35
CA LYS A 254 10.87 -5.85 7.62
C LYS A 254 10.04 -6.83 8.45
N THR A 255 10.33 -6.99 9.75
CA THR A 255 9.52 -7.83 10.65
C THR A 255 8.13 -7.24 10.88
N SER A 256 8.03 -5.92 11.05
CA SER A 256 6.74 -5.21 11.14
C SER A 256 5.88 -5.41 9.87
N ILE A 257 6.49 -5.27 8.69
CA ILE A 257 5.82 -5.48 7.40
C ILE A 257 5.38 -6.93 7.25
N LEU A 258 6.25 -7.89 7.61
CA LEU A 258 5.91 -9.31 7.56
C LEU A 258 4.71 -9.64 8.45
N SER A 259 4.72 -9.15 9.70
CA SER A 259 3.60 -9.31 10.63
C SER A 259 2.31 -8.74 10.05
N LEU A 260 2.34 -7.48 9.57
CA LEU A 260 1.17 -6.83 8.99
C LEU A 260 0.66 -7.56 7.74
N ALA A 261 1.57 -7.93 6.82
CA ALA A 261 1.23 -8.67 5.61
C ALA A 261 0.55 -10.01 5.94
N THR A 262 1.12 -10.76 6.87
CA THR A 262 0.57 -12.07 7.29
C THR A 262 -0.85 -11.91 7.85
N GLN A 263 -1.06 -10.91 8.70
CA GLN A 263 -2.37 -10.62 9.27
C GLN A 263 -3.37 -10.20 8.18
N ILE A 264 -3.00 -9.26 7.29
CA ILE A 264 -3.87 -8.82 6.17
C ILE A 264 -4.24 -9.99 5.26
N LEU A 265 -3.28 -10.82 4.86
CA LEU A 265 -3.56 -11.97 3.98
C LEU A 265 -4.49 -12.99 4.66
N THR A 266 -4.32 -13.22 5.97
CA THR A 266 -5.22 -14.09 6.75
C THR A 266 -6.64 -13.50 6.81
N GLY A 267 -6.77 -12.18 7.02
CA GLY A 267 -8.09 -11.54 6.98
C GLY A 267 -8.73 -11.54 5.58
N CYS A 268 -7.93 -11.38 4.52
CA CYS A 268 -8.40 -11.50 3.13
C CYS A 268 -8.94 -12.90 2.83
N ASP A 269 -8.37 -13.94 3.41
CA ASP A 269 -8.82 -15.33 3.26
C ASP A 269 -10.26 -15.50 3.76
N GLU A 270 -10.53 -15.06 5.00
CA GLU A 270 -11.89 -15.10 5.57
C GLU A 270 -12.92 -14.30 4.74
N VAL A 271 -12.53 -13.13 4.23
CA VAL A 271 -13.41 -12.30 3.40
C VAL A 271 -13.67 -12.93 2.03
N LEU A 272 -12.68 -13.60 1.44
CA LEU A 272 -12.84 -14.32 0.17
C LEU A 272 -13.69 -15.57 0.33
N GLU A 273 -13.55 -16.29 1.44
CA GLU A 273 -14.43 -17.43 1.75
C GLU A 273 -15.90 -16.95 1.82
N MET A 274 -16.17 -15.86 2.54
CA MET A 274 -17.49 -15.26 2.60
C MET A 274 -17.98 -14.79 1.22
N LEU A 275 -17.11 -14.21 0.41
CA LEU A 275 -17.43 -13.80 -0.96
C LEU A 275 -17.83 -14.98 -1.83
N GLN A 276 -17.12 -16.10 -1.74
CA GLN A 276 -17.44 -17.32 -2.49
C GLN A 276 -18.77 -17.92 -2.03
N GLN A 277 -19.01 -17.96 -0.72
CA GLN A 277 -20.28 -18.44 -0.14
C GLN A 277 -21.46 -17.59 -0.62
N VAL A 278 -21.37 -16.26 -0.54
CA VAL A 278 -22.42 -15.33 -0.99
C VAL A 278 -22.61 -15.40 -2.51
N THR A 279 -21.53 -15.51 -3.28
CA THR A 279 -21.60 -15.68 -4.74
C THR A 279 -22.38 -16.94 -5.10
N THR A 280 -22.02 -18.08 -4.48
CA THR A 280 -22.68 -19.37 -4.71
C THR A 280 -24.16 -19.32 -4.31
N ALA A 281 -24.47 -18.69 -3.17
CA ALA A 281 -25.84 -18.54 -2.69
C ALA A 281 -26.68 -17.65 -3.63
N LEU A 282 -26.12 -16.55 -4.15
CA LEU A 282 -26.80 -15.69 -5.13
C LEU A 282 -27.08 -16.42 -6.44
N ILE A 283 -26.12 -17.23 -6.93
CA ILE A 283 -26.28 -18.02 -8.16
C ILE A 283 -27.45 -19.00 -8.02
N ASN A 284 -27.52 -19.69 -6.88
CA ASN A 284 -28.55 -20.69 -6.57
C ASN A 284 -29.88 -20.10 -6.06
N SER A 285 -30.00 -18.77 -6.00
CA SER A 285 -31.21 -18.10 -5.50
C SER A 285 -32.19 -17.74 -6.63
N ASP A 286 -33.49 -17.76 -6.32
CA ASP A 286 -34.58 -17.35 -7.22
C ASP A 286 -34.85 -15.83 -7.20
N ILE A 287 -33.81 -15.02 -6.92
CA ILE A 287 -33.94 -13.57 -6.79
C ILE A 287 -34.10 -12.91 -8.18
N SER A 288 -35.15 -12.11 -8.36
CA SER A 288 -35.48 -11.48 -9.66
C SER A 288 -34.40 -10.53 -10.20
N ASP A 289 -33.62 -9.88 -9.33
CA ASP A 289 -32.53 -8.94 -9.65
C ASP A 289 -31.13 -9.58 -9.51
N ARG A 290 -31.02 -10.92 -9.60
CA ARG A 290 -29.77 -11.68 -9.44
C ARG A 290 -28.60 -11.13 -10.26
N GLU A 291 -28.80 -10.82 -11.55
CA GLU A 291 -27.72 -10.33 -12.41
C GLU A 291 -27.19 -8.96 -11.96
N GLN A 292 -28.08 -8.07 -11.51
CA GLN A 292 -27.68 -6.76 -10.97
C GLN A 292 -26.91 -6.94 -9.65
N ARG A 293 -27.30 -7.91 -8.82
CA ARG A 293 -26.61 -8.25 -7.58
C ARG A 293 -25.23 -8.83 -7.82
N LEU A 294 -25.07 -9.73 -8.78
CA LEU A 294 -23.75 -10.29 -9.14
C LEU A 294 -22.80 -9.21 -9.69
N LYS A 295 -23.29 -8.28 -10.52
CA LYS A 295 -22.48 -7.13 -10.99
C LYS A 295 -22.14 -6.16 -9.85
N GLY A 296 -23.11 -5.88 -8.97
CA GLY A 296 -22.90 -5.02 -7.81
C GLY A 296 -21.99 -5.65 -6.75
N LEU A 297 -21.96 -6.99 -6.64
CA LEU A 297 -21.08 -7.71 -5.73
C LEU A 297 -19.60 -7.39 -6.02
N GLU A 298 -19.20 -7.34 -7.29
CA GLU A 298 -17.84 -6.96 -7.66
C GLU A 298 -17.49 -5.51 -7.23
N GLN A 299 -18.43 -4.58 -7.35
CA GLN A 299 -18.24 -3.20 -6.87
C GLN A 299 -18.11 -3.17 -5.34
N ILE A 300 -18.97 -3.91 -4.64
CA ILE A 300 -18.97 -3.99 -3.18
C ILE A 300 -17.67 -4.61 -2.66
N THR A 301 -17.12 -5.61 -3.34
CA THR A 301 -15.81 -6.19 -3.00
C THR A 301 -14.71 -5.12 -3.03
N LYS A 302 -14.77 -4.14 -3.95
CA LYS A 302 -13.80 -3.02 -4.00
C LYS A 302 -13.85 -2.11 -2.76
N ALA A 303 -14.98 -2.05 -2.05
CA ALA A 303 -15.10 -1.29 -0.79
C ALA A 303 -14.59 -2.06 0.44
N THR A 304 -14.26 -3.34 0.30
CA THR A 304 -13.74 -4.16 1.42
C THR A 304 -12.23 -4.04 1.54
N MET A 305 -11.65 -4.71 2.54
CA MET A 305 -10.20 -4.85 2.64
C MET A 305 -9.55 -5.49 1.40
N LEU A 306 -10.28 -6.31 0.63
CA LEU A 306 -9.79 -6.89 -0.63
C LEU A 306 -9.55 -5.83 -1.70
N GLY A 307 -10.33 -4.75 -1.71
CA GLY A 307 -10.13 -3.63 -2.64
C GLY A 307 -9.12 -2.61 -2.15
N HIS A 308 -9.10 -2.33 -0.85
CA HIS A 308 -8.32 -1.24 -0.29
C HIS A 308 -6.91 -1.62 0.17
N LEU A 309 -6.73 -2.78 0.81
CA LEU A 309 -5.44 -3.19 1.38
C LEU A 309 -4.66 -4.12 0.46
N LEU A 310 -5.35 -5.09 -0.15
CA LEU A 310 -4.69 -6.16 -0.89
C LEU A 310 -3.93 -5.66 -2.15
N PRO A 311 -4.46 -4.79 -3.02
CA PRO A 311 -3.73 -4.35 -4.23
C PRO A 311 -2.45 -3.58 -3.91
N VAL A 312 -2.49 -2.74 -2.87
CA VAL A 312 -1.32 -2.02 -2.37
C VAL A 312 -0.28 -3.00 -1.84
N LEU A 313 -0.72 -3.97 -1.02
CA LEU A 313 0.17 -5.00 -0.47
C LEU A 313 0.86 -5.80 -1.57
N LEU A 314 0.10 -6.28 -2.57
CA LEU A 314 0.64 -7.06 -3.68
C LEU A 314 1.70 -6.28 -4.44
N THR A 315 1.40 -5.02 -4.77
CA THR A 315 2.32 -4.15 -5.51
C THR A 315 3.61 -3.90 -4.70
N SER A 316 3.50 -3.65 -3.40
CA SER A 316 4.67 -3.38 -2.56
C SER A 316 5.51 -4.62 -2.31
N LEU A 317 4.90 -5.80 -2.11
CA LEU A 317 5.64 -7.05 -1.90
C LEU A 317 6.44 -7.50 -3.12
N MET A 318 6.10 -6.98 -4.31
CA MET A 318 6.90 -7.18 -5.52
C MET A 318 8.19 -6.34 -5.54
N HIS A 319 8.39 -5.42 -4.60
CA HIS A 319 9.61 -4.62 -4.52
C HIS A 319 10.83 -5.47 -4.14
N PRO A 320 12.01 -5.28 -4.77
CA PRO A 320 13.20 -6.09 -4.51
C PRO A 320 13.60 -6.17 -3.03
N ASN A 321 13.44 -5.08 -2.27
CA ASN A 321 13.76 -5.04 -0.83
C ASN A 321 12.90 -6.00 0.03
N LEU A 322 11.73 -6.42 -0.47
CA LEU A 322 10.79 -7.33 0.21
C LEU A 322 10.79 -8.75 -0.40
N GLN A 323 11.46 -8.94 -1.53
CA GLN A 323 11.64 -10.26 -2.16
C GLN A 323 12.74 -11.06 -1.46
N THR A 324 12.58 -11.31 -0.16
CA THR A 324 13.51 -12.10 0.67
C THR A 324 13.00 -13.51 0.90
N LEU A 325 13.92 -14.44 1.17
CA LEU A 325 13.58 -15.83 1.49
C LEU A 325 12.64 -15.93 2.71
N THR A 326 12.87 -15.10 3.73
CA THR A 326 12.04 -15.05 4.95
C THR A 326 10.60 -14.61 4.66
N MET A 327 10.40 -13.62 3.79
CA MET A 327 9.06 -13.20 3.40
C MET A 327 8.38 -14.24 2.52
N ALA A 328 9.12 -14.82 1.57
CA ALA A 328 8.58 -15.85 0.70
C ALA A 328 8.13 -17.08 1.50
N ASP A 329 8.96 -17.59 2.42
CA ASP A 329 8.66 -18.75 3.25
C ASP A 329 7.42 -18.54 4.13
N ALA A 330 7.33 -17.37 4.76
CA ALA A 330 6.23 -17.05 5.67
C ALA A 330 4.89 -16.77 4.98
N LEU A 331 4.88 -16.13 3.80
CA LEU A 331 3.65 -15.70 3.13
C LEU A 331 3.11 -16.72 2.12
N MET A 332 3.94 -17.64 1.63
CA MET A 332 3.56 -18.55 0.54
C MET A 332 2.30 -19.39 0.82
N PRO A 333 2.11 -20.00 2.01
CA PRO A 333 0.93 -20.82 2.28
C PRO A 333 -0.38 -20.05 2.09
N GLN A 334 -0.45 -18.83 2.63
CA GLN A 334 -1.61 -17.95 2.51
C GLN A 334 -1.79 -17.47 1.06
N LEU A 335 -0.71 -17.12 0.36
CA LEU A 335 -0.79 -16.68 -1.04
C LEU A 335 -1.40 -17.76 -1.94
N VAL A 336 -1.02 -19.03 -1.78
CA VAL A 336 -1.62 -20.13 -2.55
C VAL A 336 -3.13 -20.22 -2.31
N GLN A 337 -3.55 -20.14 -1.04
CA GLN A 337 -4.95 -20.21 -0.67
C GLN A 337 -5.76 -19.06 -1.28
N LEU A 338 -5.23 -17.83 -1.20
CA LEU A 338 -5.86 -16.66 -1.81
C LEU A 338 -5.95 -16.76 -3.33
N VAL A 339 -4.91 -17.26 -4.01
CA VAL A 339 -4.94 -17.51 -5.47
C VAL A 339 -6.07 -18.47 -5.82
N LEU A 340 -6.24 -19.56 -5.07
CA LEU A 340 -7.30 -20.54 -5.32
C LEU A 340 -8.68 -19.92 -5.13
N TYR A 341 -8.95 -19.26 -4.00
CA TYR A 341 -10.25 -18.66 -3.74
C TYR A 341 -10.62 -17.57 -4.73
N THR A 342 -9.68 -16.67 -5.05
CA THR A 342 -9.92 -15.60 -6.02
C THR A 342 -10.17 -16.15 -7.41
N SER A 343 -9.38 -17.13 -7.87
CA SER A 343 -9.54 -17.75 -9.19
C SER A 343 -10.86 -18.51 -9.32
N GLN A 344 -11.25 -19.28 -8.30
CA GLN A 344 -12.53 -19.99 -8.27
C GLN A 344 -13.71 -19.01 -8.29
N THR A 345 -13.67 -17.97 -7.46
CA THR A 345 -14.74 -16.97 -7.39
C THR A 345 -14.84 -16.16 -8.68
N ALA A 346 -13.71 -15.78 -9.29
CA ALA A 346 -13.68 -15.11 -10.58
C ALA A 346 -14.29 -15.98 -11.69
N LEU A 347 -13.98 -17.28 -11.72
CA LEU A 347 -14.56 -18.23 -12.66
C LEU A 347 -16.08 -18.37 -12.44
N LEU A 348 -16.54 -18.47 -11.20
CA LEU A 348 -17.96 -18.56 -10.86
C LEU A 348 -18.75 -17.34 -11.33
N LEU A 349 -18.25 -16.12 -11.08
CA LEU A 349 -18.93 -14.90 -11.54
C LEU A 349 -18.96 -14.80 -13.07
N LYS A 350 -17.90 -15.25 -13.73
CA LYS A 350 -17.80 -15.21 -15.19
C LYS A 350 -18.77 -16.16 -15.89
N THR A 351 -18.89 -17.39 -15.41
CA THR A 351 -19.79 -18.41 -16.00
C THR A 351 -21.27 -18.00 -15.99
N GLN A 352 -21.64 -17.05 -15.13
CA GLN A 352 -23.03 -16.60 -14.94
C GLN A 352 -23.33 -15.24 -15.61
N SER A 353 -22.34 -14.63 -16.28
CA SER A 353 -22.49 -13.36 -16.99
C SER A 353 -22.92 -13.60 -18.46
N PRO A 354 -24.05 -13.03 -18.92
CA PRO A 354 -24.51 -13.21 -20.31
C PRO A 354 -23.58 -12.56 -21.34
N VAL A 355 -22.73 -11.62 -20.93
CA VAL A 355 -21.74 -10.93 -21.81
C VAL A 355 -20.73 -11.90 -22.43
N PHE A 356 -20.49 -13.06 -21.80
CA PHE A 356 -19.53 -14.05 -22.30
C PHE A 356 -20.19 -15.23 -23.05
N SER A 357 -21.53 -15.31 -23.06
CA SER A 357 -22.23 -16.42 -23.72
C SER A 357 -22.40 -16.21 -25.23
N GLU A 358 -22.35 -14.97 -25.71
CA GLU A 358 -22.62 -14.63 -27.13
C GLU A 358 -21.44 -14.88 -28.09
N LEU A 359 -20.23 -15.12 -27.58
CA LEU A 359 -19.04 -15.38 -28.44
C LEU A 359 -18.90 -16.84 -28.91
N ASN A 360 -19.74 -17.76 -28.43
CA ASN A 360 -19.66 -19.18 -28.78
C ASN A 360 -20.74 -19.65 -29.79
N SER A 361 -21.61 -18.76 -30.28
CA SER A 361 -22.58 -19.11 -31.32
C SER A 361 -22.15 -18.57 -32.68
N SER A 362 -21.33 -19.33 -33.41
CA SER A 362 -21.20 -19.14 -34.85
C SER A 362 -22.49 -19.60 -35.55
N PRO A 363 -23.02 -18.87 -36.54
CA PRO A 363 -24.18 -19.30 -37.31
C PRO A 363 -23.73 -19.94 -38.62
N SER A 364 -23.80 -21.27 -38.77
CA SER A 364 -23.95 -21.87 -40.11
C SER A 364 -24.30 -23.37 -40.12
N CYS A 365 -25.33 -23.67 -40.93
CA CYS A 365 -25.59 -24.89 -41.72
C CYS A 365 -26.01 -26.23 -41.06
N ALA A 366 -27.30 -26.53 -41.27
CA ALA A 366 -27.95 -27.73 -41.82
C ALA A 366 -27.49 -29.16 -41.42
N PRO A 367 -28.43 -30.10 -41.19
CA PRO A 367 -28.11 -31.48 -40.82
C PRO A 367 -28.09 -32.40 -42.05
N GLU A 368 -26.94 -32.99 -42.42
CA GLU A 368 -26.91 -34.16 -43.30
C GLU A 368 -25.87 -35.22 -42.90
N GLN A 369 -26.43 -36.39 -42.58
CA GLN A 369 -26.07 -37.77 -42.95
C GLN A 369 -24.69 -38.40 -42.64
N LYS A 370 -24.84 -39.56 -41.98
CA LYS A 370 -23.92 -40.67 -41.69
C LYS A 370 -22.87 -40.99 -42.79
N GLY A 371 -21.63 -41.27 -42.36
CA GLY A 371 -20.68 -42.05 -43.16
C GLY A 371 -19.32 -42.35 -42.52
N LYS A 372 -19.15 -43.61 -42.08
CA LYS A 372 -17.91 -44.40 -41.93
C LYS A 372 -16.90 -44.07 -40.81
N GLN A 373 -16.83 -45.01 -39.86
CA GLN A 373 -15.76 -45.21 -38.88
C GLN A 373 -14.47 -45.71 -39.57
N LEU A 374 -13.32 -45.18 -39.12
CA LEU A 374 -12.01 -45.83 -39.16
C LEU A 374 -11.31 -45.56 -37.80
N PRO A 375 -10.51 -46.50 -37.27
CA PRO A 375 -10.13 -46.49 -35.86
C PRO A 375 -8.72 -45.96 -35.59
N ASP A 376 -8.59 -45.41 -34.38
CA ASP A 376 -7.41 -45.35 -33.52
C ASP A 376 -6.30 -44.32 -33.81
N GLU A 377 -6.41 -43.18 -33.14
CA GLU A 377 -5.26 -42.46 -32.54
C GLU A 377 -5.80 -41.71 -31.30
N ARG A 378 -5.83 -42.40 -30.16
CA ARG A 378 -6.07 -41.75 -28.85
C ARG A 378 -4.80 -41.01 -28.43
N MET A 379 -4.51 -39.87 -29.06
CA MET A 379 -3.87 -38.79 -28.32
C MET A 379 -4.93 -38.26 -27.36
N LEU A 380 -4.65 -38.30 -26.06
CA LEU A 380 -5.39 -37.54 -25.08
C LEU A 380 -5.26 -36.06 -25.47
N GLU A 381 -6.17 -35.55 -26.29
CA GLU A 381 -6.49 -34.12 -26.29
C GLU A 381 -7.05 -33.86 -24.89
N GLU A 382 -6.17 -33.52 -23.95
CA GLU A 382 -6.56 -32.78 -22.75
C GLU A 382 -7.24 -31.51 -23.27
N LYS A 383 -8.55 -31.57 -23.35
CA LYS A 383 -9.39 -30.43 -23.66
C LYS A 383 -9.23 -29.49 -22.47
N GLU A 384 -8.25 -28.59 -22.59
CA GLU A 384 -7.87 -27.63 -21.56
C GLU A 384 -9.15 -26.97 -21.03
N GLU A 385 -9.49 -27.24 -19.77
CA GLU A 385 -10.72 -26.69 -19.20
C GLU A 385 -10.62 -25.16 -19.25
N PRO A 386 -11.68 -24.45 -19.70
CA PRO A 386 -11.62 -23.01 -19.83
C PRO A 386 -11.45 -22.37 -18.44
N GLY A 387 -10.23 -21.94 -18.14
CA GLY A 387 -9.90 -21.25 -16.89
C GLY A 387 -10.53 -19.87 -16.78
N PHE A 388 -10.33 -19.21 -15.63
CA PHE A 388 -10.89 -17.88 -15.37
C PHE A 388 -10.42 -16.81 -16.38
N LEU A 389 -9.29 -17.04 -17.07
CA LEU A 389 -8.74 -16.18 -18.11
C LEU A 389 -9.33 -16.41 -19.52
N THR A 390 -9.96 -17.56 -19.79
CA THR A 390 -10.36 -17.96 -21.16
C THR A 390 -11.39 -17.02 -21.79
N GLY A 391 -11.06 -16.35 -22.89
CA GLY A 391 -11.97 -15.39 -23.55
C GLY A 391 -12.00 -13.99 -22.91
N LEU A 392 -11.09 -13.69 -21.96
CA LEU A 392 -10.86 -12.32 -21.53
C LEU A 392 -9.94 -11.60 -22.50
N LYS A 393 -10.36 -10.41 -22.96
CA LYS A 393 -9.50 -9.50 -23.71
C LYS A 393 -8.61 -8.79 -22.70
N ILE A 394 -7.38 -9.27 -22.52
CA ILE A 394 -6.38 -8.58 -21.70
C ILE A 394 -6.22 -7.17 -22.29
N PRO A 395 -6.52 -6.10 -21.54
CA PRO A 395 -6.34 -4.75 -22.02
C PRO A 395 -4.88 -4.62 -22.41
N ALA A 396 -4.62 -4.27 -23.67
CA ALA A 396 -3.26 -4.03 -24.08
C ALA A 396 -2.67 -2.91 -23.20
N PRO A 397 -1.36 -2.92 -22.88
CA PRO A 397 -0.76 -1.95 -21.94
C PRO A 397 -1.04 -0.49 -22.29
N TRP A 398 -1.36 -0.21 -23.54
CA TRP A 398 -1.70 1.11 -24.09
C TRP A 398 -3.18 1.51 -23.97
N ALA A 399 -4.06 0.67 -23.44
CA ALA A 399 -5.48 0.99 -23.19
C ALA A 399 -5.66 2.13 -22.17
N ALA A 400 -4.75 2.23 -21.18
CA ALA A 400 -4.71 3.36 -20.24
C ALA A 400 -4.25 4.68 -20.89
N GLY A 401 -3.57 4.57 -22.04
CA GLY A 401 -2.87 5.65 -22.73
C GLY A 401 -1.44 5.86 -22.24
N LYS A 402 -0.58 6.42 -23.11
CA LYS A 402 0.79 6.82 -22.75
C LYS A 402 0.83 8.32 -22.48
N THR A 403 1.32 8.72 -21.31
CA THR A 403 1.57 10.14 -21.00
C THR A 403 2.95 10.55 -21.47
N VAL A 404 3.02 11.70 -22.15
CA VAL A 404 4.23 12.36 -22.64
C VAL A 404 4.25 13.75 -22.03
N GLU A 405 5.30 14.06 -21.27
CA GLU A 405 5.41 15.34 -20.58
C GLU A 405 6.85 15.88 -20.53
N THR A 406 6.97 17.19 -20.35
CA THR A 406 8.24 17.86 -20.09
C THR A 406 8.56 17.90 -18.60
N VAL A 407 9.79 18.25 -18.23
CA VAL A 407 10.07 18.69 -16.86
C VAL A 407 9.32 19.99 -16.52
N HIS A 408 8.79 20.09 -15.30
CA HIS A 408 7.97 21.22 -14.85
C HIS A 408 8.62 21.90 -13.62
N PRO A 409 8.95 23.20 -13.66
CA PRO A 409 8.92 24.10 -14.82
C PRO A 409 10.00 23.74 -15.85
N VAL A 410 9.76 24.11 -17.10
CA VAL A 410 10.71 23.90 -18.20
C VAL A 410 11.92 24.82 -18.03
N ARG A 411 13.10 24.28 -18.36
CA ARG A 411 14.38 25.00 -18.34
C ARG A 411 14.59 25.82 -19.62
N ASP A 412 15.42 26.85 -19.54
CA ASP A 412 15.82 27.66 -20.70
C ASP A 412 16.51 26.81 -21.78
N ASN A 413 16.26 27.14 -23.06
CA ASN A 413 16.81 26.43 -24.23
C ASN A 413 16.50 24.91 -24.28
N TYR A 414 15.44 24.47 -23.61
CA TYR A 414 15.07 23.06 -23.55
C TYR A 414 14.49 22.58 -24.89
N LYS A 415 14.97 21.41 -25.35
CA LYS A 415 14.42 20.71 -26.52
C LYS A 415 13.97 19.33 -26.11
N PHE A 416 12.81 18.93 -26.62
CA PHE A 416 12.21 17.65 -26.33
C PHE A 416 11.65 17.04 -27.61
N LYS A 417 11.89 15.75 -27.79
CA LYS A 417 11.31 14.98 -28.88
C LYS A 417 11.01 13.58 -28.39
N GLU A 418 9.75 13.18 -28.52
CA GLU A 418 9.31 11.83 -28.18
C GLU A 418 8.28 11.33 -29.19
N THR A 419 8.38 10.05 -29.55
CA THR A 419 7.43 9.38 -30.43
C THR A 419 6.66 8.33 -29.63
N VAL A 420 5.34 8.32 -29.78
CA VAL A 420 4.44 7.32 -29.25
C VAL A 420 3.89 6.50 -30.40
N HIS A 421 4.02 5.19 -30.30
CA HIS A 421 3.50 4.21 -31.25
C HIS A 421 2.56 3.25 -30.50
N ILE A 422 1.31 3.14 -30.95
CA ILE A 422 0.29 2.23 -30.42
C ILE A 422 -0.18 1.32 -31.57
N PRO A 423 0.43 0.13 -31.73
CA PRO A 423 0.18 -0.74 -32.87
C PRO A 423 -1.31 -1.04 -33.08
N GLY A 424 -1.78 -0.92 -34.33
CA GLY A 424 -3.17 -1.26 -34.70
C GLY A 424 -4.22 -0.18 -34.39
N ALA A 425 -3.84 0.96 -33.82
CA ALA A 425 -4.75 2.08 -33.63
C ALA A 425 -5.11 2.76 -34.96
N ARG A 426 -6.40 2.94 -35.23
CA ARG A 426 -6.88 3.68 -36.42
C ARG A 426 -6.55 5.18 -36.33
N CYS A 427 -6.68 5.73 -35.12
CA CYS A 427 -6.27 7.08 -34.79
C CYS A 427 -5.97 7.18 -33.29
N LEU A 428 -5.23 8.21 -32.92
CA LEU A 428 -4.87 8.55 -31.55
C LEU A 428 -5.61 9.82 -31.11
N TYR A 429 -6.13 9.82 -29.89
CA TYR A 429 -6.66 10.99 -29.21
C TYR A 429 -5.64 11.50 -28.19
N LEU A 430 -5.34 12.78 -28.27
CA LEU A 430 -4.41 13.47 -27.39
C LEU A 430 -5.21 14.36 -26.43
N ARG A 431 -4.99 14.18 -25.14
CA ARG A 431 -5.58 15.00 -24.07
C ARG A 431 -4.47 15.76 -23.35
N PHE A 432 -4.51 17.09 -23.44
CA PHE A 432 -3.55 17.94 -22.75
C PHE A 432 -4.00 18.27 -21.32
N ASP A 433 -3.05 18.36 -20.40
CA ASP A 433 -3.31 18.85 -19.04
C ASP A 433 -3.68 20.33 -19.08
N ASN A 434 -4.64 20.75 -18.26
CA ASN A 434 -5.10 22.14 -18.21
C ASN A 434 -3.99 23.13 -17.78
N ARG A 435 -2.90 22.63 -17.18
CA ARG A 435 -1.74 23.40 -16.75
C ARG A 435 -0.72 23.67 -17.86
N CYS A 436 -0.90 23.11 -19.07
CA CYS A 436 0.03 23.34 -20.17
C CYS A 436 0.19 24.84 -20.47
N SER A 437 1.44 25.30 -20.50
CA SER A 437 1.77 26.73 -20.64
C SER A 437 3.23 26.90 -21.06
N SER A 438 3.52 27.85 -21.95
CA SER A 438 4.87 28.35 -22.22
C SER A 438 4.90 29.89 -22.19
N GLN A 439 6.08 30.49 -21.98
CA GLN A 439 6.19 31.94 -21.80
C GLN A 439 5.80 32.71 -23.06
N TYR A 440 6.24 32.26 -24.24
CA TYR A 440 5.92 32.89 -25.52
C TYR A 440 5.22 31.98 -26.52
N ASP A 441 4.55 32.59 -27.50
CA ASP A 441 3.91 31.91 -28.63
C ASP A 441 4.93 31.22 -29.55
N TYR A 442 6.20 31.64 -29.55
CA TYR A 442 7.30 30.99 -30.28
C TYR A 442 7.93 29.81 -29.55
N ASP A 443 7.60 29.58 -28.27
CA ASP A 443 7.98 28.39 -27.51
C ASP A 443 6.95 27.30 -27.77
N LYS A 444 7.25 26.44 -28.75
CA LYS A 444 6.23 25.68 -29.49
C LYS A 444 6.39 24.18 -29.33
N LEU A 445 5.26 23.53 -29.04
CA LEU A 445 5.06 22.11 -29.27
C LEU A 445 4.49 21.93 -30.67
N VAL A 446 5.14 21.10 -31.48
CA VAL A 446 4.63 20.65 -32.78
C VAL A 446 4.33 19.17 -32.73
N ILE A 447 3.16 18.79 -33.23
CA ILE A 447 2.67 17.41 -33.26
C ILE A 447 2.69 16.91 -34.70
N TYR A 448 3.27 15.74 -34.92
CA TYR A 448 3.37 15.10 -36.23
C TYR A 448 2.66 13.74 -36.21
N ALA A 449 1.87 13.46 -37.25
CA ALA A 449 1.21 12.17 -37.48
C ALA A 449 2.20 11.22 -38.20
N GLY A 450 2.97 10.46 -37.43
CA GLY A 450 4.00 9.56 -37.95
C GLY A 450 5.24 9.52 -37.04
N PRO A 451 6.27 8.74 -37.41
CA PRO A 451 7.40 8.43 -36.53
C PRO A 451 8.47 9.53 -36.44
N SER A 452 8.36 10.58 -37.27
CA SER A 452 9.39 11.63 -37.38
C SER A 452 8.79 13.03 -37.56
N THR A 453 9.63 14.05 -37.36
CA THR A 453 9.32 15.46 -37.61
C THR A 453 9.15 15.81 -39.10
N ASN A 454 9.42 14.86 -40.01
CA ASN A 454 9.15 15.03 -41.44
C ASN A 454 7.73 14.55 -41.81
N SER A 455 7.00 13.95 -40.87
CA SER A 455 5.64 13.46 -41.10
C SER A 455 4.65 14.63 -41.17
N ARG A 456 3.38 14.35 -41.47
CA ARG A 456 2.35 15.39 -41.56
C ARG A 456 2.21 16.12 -40.23
N LYS A 457 2.40 17.44 -40.23
CA LYS A 457 2.14 18.31 -39.07
C LYS A 457 0.63 18.38 -38.80
N VAL A 458 0.23 18.06 -37.57
CA VAL A 458 -1.18 18.04 -37.13
C VAL A 458 -1.55 19.37 -36.48
N ALA A 459 -0.75 19.81 -35.51
CA ALA A 459 -1.03 21.00 -34.73
C ALA A 459 0.25 21.60 -34.13
N GLU A 460 0.13 22.84 -33.67
CA GLU A 460 1.19 23.58 -33.01
C GLU A 460 0.61 24.41 -31.86
N TYR A 461 1.24 24.33 -30.69
CA TYR A 461 0.78 24.97 -29.47
C TYR A 461 1.93 25.69 -28.77
N GLY A 462 1.66 26.87 -28.22
CA GLY A 462 2.62 27.67 -27.47
C GLY A 462 1.91 28.83 -26.75
N GLY A 463 2.62 29.52 -25.88
CA GLY A 463 2.10 30.61 -25.06
C GLY A 463 1.37 30.15 -23.79
N ASN A 464 0.83 31.12 -23.06
CA ASN A 464 0.10 30.94 -21.81
C ASN A 464 -1.13 31.85 -21.75
N THR A 465 -2.08 31.53 -20.88
CA THR A 465 -3.28 32.36 -20.66
C THR A 465 -3.14 33.34 -19.49
N LEU A 466 -1.95 33.40 -18.88
CA LEU A 466 -1.66 34.16 -17.66
C LEU A 466 -1.16 35.59 -17.95
N GLY A 467 -0.92 35.92 -19.22
CA GLY A 467 -0.52 37.26 -19.64
C GLY A 467 0.96 37.61 -19.42
N TYR A 468 1.80 36.60 -19.16
CA TYR A 468 3.25 36.76 -19.09
C TYR A 468 3.87 36.56 -20.47
N GLY A 469 4.86 37.38 -20.85
CA GLY A 469 5.45 37.41 -22.18
C GLY A 469 4.84 38.49 -23.09
N SER A 470 4.63 38.19 -24.38
CA SER A 470 4.13 39.14 -25.39
C SER A 470 2.61 39.34 -25.31
N ARG A 471 2.11 40.53 -25.67
CA ARG A 471 0.66 40.81 -25.79
C ARG A 471 -0.05 39.91 -26.82
N SER A 472 0.69 39.31 -27.76
CA SER A 472 0.19 38.33 -28.75
C SER A 472 -0.15 36.96 -28.15
N VAL A 473 0.30 36.69 -26.92
CA VAL A 473 0.16 35.39 -26.24
C VAL A 473 -1.28 35.15 -25.74
N LEU A 474 -2.09 36.20 -25.66
CA LEU A 474 -3.50 36.16 -25.27
C LEU A 474 -4.39 35.80 -26.47
N GLY A 475 -4.58 34.51 -26.76
CA GLY A 475 -5.68 34.09 -27.65
C GLY A 475 -5.54 32.76 -28.39
N THR A 476 -4.34 32.22 -28.56
CA THR A 476 -4.12 30.91 -29.21
C THR A 476 -3.26 30.03 -28.31
N GLY A 477 -3.88 29.55 -27.23
CA GLY A 477 -3.23 28.70 -26.24
C GLY A 477 -3.41 27.21 -26.49
N TRP A 478 -2.79 26.44 -25.61
CA TRP A 478 -2.90 24.98 -25.50
C TRP A 478 -4.35 24.47 -25.60
N PRO A 479 -4.58 23.32 -26.24
CA PRO A 479 -5.91 22.82 -26.53
C PRO A 479 -6.60 22.37 -25.24
N LYS A 480 -7.89 22.70 -25.10
CA LYS A 480 -8.76 22.21 -24.01
C LYS A 480 -9.51 20.94 -24.41
N ASP A 481 -9.78 20.79 -25.70
CA ASP A 481 -10.48 19.65 -26.28
C ASP A 481 -9.50 18.58 -26.77
N LEU A 482 -10.02 17.37 -27.00
CA LEU A 482 -9.25 16.24 -27.53
C LEU A 482 -8.75 16.54 -28.95
N VAL A 483 -7.46 16.30 -29.18
CA VAL A 483 -6.85 16.41 -30.51
C VAL A 483 -6.78 15.03 -31.14
N LYS A 484 -7.33 14.87 -32.34
CA LYS A 484 -7.28 13.60 -33.08
C LYS A 484 -6.09 13.58 -34.04
N VAL A 485 -5.31 12.51 -34.02
CA VAL A 485 -4.20 12.22 -34.92
C VAL A 485 -4.52 10.94 -35.69
N GLU A 486 -4.52 10.99 -37.02
CA GLU A 486 -4.75 9.81 -37.84
C GLU A 486 -3.52 8.89 -37.85
N GLY A 487 -3.74 7.58 -37.78
CA GLY A 487 -2.69 6.57 -37.70
C GLY A 487 -2.39 6.09 -36.29
N ASP A 488 -1.42 5.19 -36.19
CA ASP A 488 -1.02 4.49 -34.96
C ASP A 488 0.19 5.14 -34.26
N THR A 489 0.72 6.24 -34.83
CA THR A 489 1.98 6.85 -34.40
C THR A 489 1.87 8.37 -34.34
N VAL A 490 2.37 8.97 -33.26
CA VAL A 490 2.47 10.43 -33.09
C VAL A 490 3.84 10.82 -32.55
N THR A 491 4.44 11.87 -33.12
CA THR A 491 5.68 12.47 -32.61
C THR A 491 5.42 13.87 -32.05
N PHE A 492 5.85 14.08 -30.82
CA PHE A 492 5.90 15.37 -30.13
C PHE A 492 7.29 15.99 -30.32
N SER A 493 7.35 17.27 -30.69
CA SER A 493 8.58 18.04 -30.78
C SER A 493 8.36 19.38 -30.11
N PHE A 494 8.95 19.59 -28.94
CA PHE A 494 8.83 20.82 -28.18
C PHE A 494 10.18 21.54 -28.10
N GLU A 495 10.16 22.85 -28.30
CA GLU A 495 11.34 23.70 -28.21
C GLU A 495 11.01 24.96 -27.40
N MET A 496 11.65 25.09 -26.24
CA MET A 496 11.69 26.29 -25.45
C MET A 496 12.85 27.15 -25.95
N ARG A 497 12.54 28.25 -26.65
CA ARG A 497 13.54 29.19 -27.19
C ARG A 497 13.71 30.41 -26.30
N SER A 498 12.72 30.70 -25.49
CA SER A 498 12.76 31.79 -24.52
C SER A 498 13.72 31.46 -23.37
N GLY A 499 14.35 32.52 -22.85
CA GLY A 499 14.98 32.50 -21.54
C GLY A 499 14.01 33.03 -20.49
N ARG A 500 14.14 32.56 -19.25
CA ARG A 500 13.25 32.95 -18.17
C ARG A 500 13.39 34.45 -17.84
N GLU A 501 12.29 35.17 -17.89
CA GLU A 501 12.22 36.54 -17.41
C GLU A 501 12.07 36.62 -15.88
N HIS A 502 12.63 37.68 -15.28
CA HIS A 502 12.69 37.87 -13.83
C HIS A 502 11.32 37.82 -13.13
N ASN A 503 10.24 38.20 -13.83
CA ASN A 503 8.88 38.27 -13.27
C ASN A 503 7.97 37.12 -13.72
N THR A 504 8.50 36.12 -14.43
CA THR A 504 7.69 35.01 -14.94
C THR A 504 7.60 33.88 -13.91
N PRO A 505 6.38 33.54 -13.43
CA PRO A 505 6.18 32.46 -12.45
C PRO A 505 6.33 31.07 -13.09
N ASP A 506 6.62 30.05 -12.28
CA ASP A 506 6.78 28.66 -12.75
C ASP A 506 5.53 28.14 -13.48
N LYS A 507 4.34 28.61 -13.08
CA LYS A 507 3.07 28.26 -13.73
C LYS A 507 2.91 28.77 -15.16
N ALA A 508 3.69 29.77 -15.58
CA ALA A 508 3.70 30.25 -16.97
C ALA A 508 4.76 29.54 -17.82
N MET A 509 5.68 28.82 -17.15
CA MET A 509 6.75 28.03 -17.73
C MET A 509 6.54 26.53 -17.47
N TRP A 510 5.29 26.13 -17.24
CA TRP A 510 5.00 24.75 -16.84
C TRP A 510 5.46 23.77 -17.91
N GLY A 511 5.23 24.06 -19.20
CA GLY A 511 5.55 23.16 -20.31
C GLY A 511 4.30 22.45 -20.79
N PHE A 512 4.40 21.15 -21.08
CA PHE A 512 3.25 20.35 -21.47
C PHE A 512 3.24 18.96 -20.85
N ALA A 513 2.03 18.45 -20.64
CA ALA A 513 1.76 17.05 -20.37
C ALA A 513 0.56 16.63 -21.22
N CYS A 514 0.69 15.51 -21.90
CA CYS A 514 -0.31 15.01 -22.84
C CYS A 514 -0.47 13.51 -22.70
N THR A 515 -1.71 13.04 -22.54
CA THR A 515 -2.05 11.61 -22.57
C THR A 515 -2.51 11.22 -23.96
N VAL A 516 -1.82 10.25 -24.56
CA VAL A 516 -2.10 9.66 -25.88
C VAL A 516 -2.89 8.38 -25.71
N ARG A 517 -4.09 8.29 -26.33
CA ARG A 517 -4.93 7.09 -26.31
C ARG A 517 -5.32 6.66 -27.70
N ALA A 518 -5.45 5.36 -27.94
CA ALA A 518 -6.04 4.86 -29.19
C ALA A 518 -7.56 5.08 -29.21
N GLN A 519 -8.14 5.29 -30.39
CA GLN A 519 -9.59 5.16 -30.56
C GLN A 519 -9.99 3.70 -30.40
N GLU A 520 -10.63 3.37 -29.28
CA GLU A 520 -11.37 2.13 -29.10
C GLU A 520 -12.77 2.32 -29.73
N SER A 521 -13.28 1.32 -30.46
CA SER A 521 -14.65 1.32 -30.97
C SER A 521 -15.61 1.46 -29.80
N SER A 522 -16.69 2.25 -29.97
CA SER A 522 -17.70 2.48 -28.94
C SER A 522 -18.45 1.23 -28.48
N GLU A 523 -18.30 0.10 -29.17
CA GLU A 523 -18.84 -1.21 -28.78
C GLU A 523 -17.94 -1.97 -27.78
N ASP A 524 -16.67 -1.55 -27.64
CA ASP A 524 -15.63 -2.23 -26.87
C ASP A 524 -15.22 -1.43 -25.61
N VAL A 525 -16.15 -0.75 -24.94
CA VAL A 525 -15.90 -0.21 -23.59
C VAL A 525 -15.98 -1.36 -22.57
N SER A 526 -15.11 -2.36 -22.73
CA SER A 526 -14.76 -3.27 -21.66
C SER A 526 -13.90 -2.47 -20.68
N GLY A 527 -14.54 -1.89 -19.67
CA GLY A 527 -13.85 -1.19 -18.59
C GLY A 527 -12.90 -2.12 -17.85
N GLY A 528 -11.65 -2.22 -18.32
CA GLY A 528 -10.59 -3.00 -17.70
C GLY A 528 -10.89 -4.51 -17.56
N LEU A 529 -9.99 -5.21 -16.87
CA LEU A 529 -10.27 -6.56 -16.37
C LEU A 529 -11.27 -6.47 -15.20
N PRO A 530 -12.19 -7.44 -15.06
CA PRO A 530 -12.99 -7.57 -13.85
C PRO A 530 -12.08 -7.63 -12.62
N PHE A 531 -12.47 -6.97 -11.54
CA PHE A 531 -11.63 -6.76 -10.37
C PHE A 531 -11.12 -8.05 -9.73
N LEU A 532 -11.97 -9.07 -9.60
CA LEU A 532 -11.53 -10.36 -9.06
C LEU A 532 -10.55 -11.09 -9.97
N VAL A 533 -10.66 -10.91 -11.28
CA VAL A 533 -9.69 -11.46 -12.24
C VAL A 533 -8.35 -10.75 -12.08
N ASP A 534 -8.37 -9.42 -12.01
CA ASP A 534 -7.16 -8.62 -11.81
C ASP A 534 -6.47 -8.97 -10.49
N LEU A 535 -7.26 -9.15 -9.43
CA LEU A 535 -6.78 -9.59 -8.13
C LEU A 535 -6.16 -11.00 -8.19
N ALA A 536 -6.83 -11.95 -8.83
CA ALA A 536 -6.31 -13.31 -9.01
C ALA A 536 -5.00 -13.33 -9.81
N LEU A 537 -4.88 -12.50 -10.84
CA LEU A 537 -3.65 -12.31 -11.60
C LEU A 537 -2.53 -11.71 -10.75
N GLY A 538 -2.79 -10.63 -10.01
CA GLY A 538 -1.81 -10.01 -9.12
C GLY A 538 -1.31 -10.96 -8.04
N LEU A 539 -2.21 -11.71 -7.41
CA LEU A 539 -1.87 -12.76 -6.46
C LEU A 539 -1.03 -13.86 -7.10
N SER A 540 -1.40 -14.30 -8.31
CA SER A 540 -0.65 -15.35 -9.03
C SER A 540 0.76 -14.90 -9.36
N VAL A 541 0.95 -13.66 -9.83
CA VAL A 541 2.27 -13.11 -10.12
C VAL A 541 3.13 -13.05 -8.86
N LEU A 542 2.58 -12.52 -7.75
CA LEU A 542 3.31 -12.47 -6.48
C LEU A 542 3.66 -13.88 -5.98
N ALA A 543 2.71 -14.82 -6.01
CA ALA A 543 2.91 -16.20 -5.62
C ALA A 543 4.01 -16.87 -6.45
N CYS A 544 3.99 -16.71 -7.78
CA CYS A 544 5.05 -17.22 -8.66
C CYS A 544 6.40 -16.59 -8.38
N SER A 545 6.47 -15.29 -8.10
CA SER A 545 7.71 -14.61 -7.73
C SER A 545 8.27 -15.12 -6.40
N MET A 546 7.43 -15.30 -5.38
CA MET A 546 7.84 -15.86 -4.09
C MET A 546 8.27 -17.32 -4.21
N LEU A 547 7.56 -18.14 -5.01
CA LEU A 547 7.98 -19.51 -5.33
C LEU A 547 9.33 -19.54 -6.06
N ARG A 548 9.56 -18.61 -6.98
CA ARG A 548 10.86 -18.50 -7.67
C ARG A 548 11.99 -18.25 -6.68
N ILE A 549 11.78 -17.40 -5.68
CA ILE A 549 12.77 -17.14 -4.63
C ILE A 549 13.01 -18.39 -3.77
N LEU A 550 11.94 -19.10 -3.39
CA LEU A 550 12.06 -20.35 -2.62
C LEU A 550 12.79 -21.45 -3.40
N TYR A 551 12.59 -21.52 -4.72
CA TYR A 551 13.16 -22.56 -5.57
C TYR A 551 14.58 -22.25 -6.05
N ASN A 552 14.81 -21.04 -6.57
CA ASN A 552 16.11 -20.64 -7.14
C ASN A 552 17.02 -19.95 -6.12
N GLY A 553 16.50 -19.55 -4.96
CA GLY A 553 17.17 -18.63 -4.05
C GLY A 553 17.01 -17.15 -4.45
N PRO A 554 17.46 -16.22 -3.59
CA PRO A 554 17.54 -14.80 -3.93
C PRO A 554 18.51 -14.54 -5.09
N GLU A 555 18.43 -13.36 -5.69
CA GLU A 555 19.38 -12.97 -6.74
C GLU A 555 20.81 -12.92 -6.21
N ILE A 556 21.75 -13.41 -7.02
CA ILE A 556 23.17 -13.47 -6.66
C ILE A 556 23.70 -12.04 -6.54
N THR A 557 24.26 -11.72 -5.38
CA THR A 557 24.87 -10.42 -5.10
C THR A 557 26.26 -10.30 -5.73
N LYS A 558 26.74 -9.07 -5.96
CA LYS A 558 28.09 -8.81 -6.49
C LYS A 558 29.20 -9.41 -5.60
N ASP A 559 28.98 -9.44 -4.29
CA ASP A 559 29.90 -10.05 -3.34
C ASP A 559 29.92 -11.57 -3.50
N GLU A 560 28.76 -12.20 -3.69
CA GLU A 560 28.67 -13.64 -3.99
C GLU A 560 29.30 -13.99 -5.33
N GLU A 561 29.18 -13.12 -6.35
CA GLU A 561 29.90 -13.28 -7.62
C GLU A 561 31.42 -13.21 -7.41
N THR A 562 31.88 -12.24 -6.62
CA THR A 562 33.31 -12.06 -6.30
C THR A 562 33.85 -13.24 -5.49
N CYS A 563 33.05 -13.80 -4.58
CA CYS A 563 33.38 -14.96 -3.75
C CYS A 563 33.00 -16.30 -4.37
N GLN A 564 32.63 -16.36 -5.66
CA GLN A 564 32.10 -17.57 -6.29
C GLN A 564 33.06 -18.77 -6.17
N GLU A 565 34.37 -18.56 -6.32
CA GLU A 565 35.36 -19.63 -6.16
C GLU A 565 35.38 -20.20 -4.73
N LEU A 566 35.22 -19.33 -3.72
CA LEU A 566 35.16 -19.72 -2.32
C LEU A 566 33.86 -20.44 -2.00
N LEU A 567 32.71 -19.95 -2.49
CA LEU A 567 31.39 -20.56 -2.31
C LEU A 567 31.30 -21.94 -2.99
N ARG A 568 32.02 -22.13 -4.11
CA ARG A 568 32.16 -23.44 -4.78
C ARG A 568 33.17 -24.37 -4.10
N SER A 569 33.91 -23.91 -3.09
CA SER A 569 34.88 -24.75 -2.40
C SER A 569 34.20 -25.89 -1.66
N LYS A 570 34.81 -27.08 -1.71
CA LYS A 570 34.36 -28.26 -0.95
C LYS A 570 34.35 -28.02 0.56
N LEU A 571 35.12 -27.03 1.05
CA LEU A 571 35.16 -26.65 2.45
C LEU A 571 33.86 -25.95 2.87
N LEU A 572 33.45 -24.89 2.17
CA LEU A 572 32.23 -24.15 2.50
C LEU A 572 30.97 -24.97 2.23
N GLN A 573 30.97 -25.84 1.21
CA GLN A 573 29.86 -26.76 0.94
C GLN A 573 29.64 -27.79 2.08
N ARG A 574 30.68 -28.06 2.88
CA ARG A 574 30.59 -28.96 4.03
C ARG A 574 30.34 -28.23 5.34
N CYS A 575 30.48 -26.90 5.38
CA CYS A 575 30.16 -26.12 6.56
C CYS A 575 28.66 -26.23 6.87
N GLN A 576 28.35 -26.58 8.11
CA GLN A 576 27.03 -26.42 8.68
C GLN A 576 26.98 -25.01 9.28
N TRP A 577 26.34 -24.10 8.54
CA TRP A 577 26.10 -22.75 9.00
C TRP A 577 25.11 -22.78 10.17
N GLN A 578 25.47 -22.16 11.27
CA GLN A 578 24.58 -21.97 12.41
C GLN A 578 23.75 -20.70 12.14
N VAL A 579 22.45 -20.75 12.40
CA VAL A 579 21.58 -19.58 12.28
C VAL A 579 21.30 -19.09 13.69
N GLU A 580 21.65 -17.84 13.98
CA GLU A 580 21.23 -17.18 15.21
C GLU A 580 19.75 -16.81 15.07
N ALA A 581 18.90 -17.56 15.77
CA ALA A 581 17.53 -17.16 16.03
C ALA A 581 17.41 -16.86 17.53
N ASN A 582 17.03 -15.63 17.88
CA ASN A 582 16.72 -15.21 19.26
C ASN A 582 17.83 -15.48 20.30
N GLY A 583 19.10 -15.21 19.96
CA GLY A 583 20.22 -15.34 20.92
C GLY A 583 20.58 -16.77 21.31
N VAL A 584 20.00 -17.78 20.66
CA VAL A 584 20.37 -19.20 20.82
C VAL A 584 20.93 -19.70 19.50
N ILE A 585 22.23 -20.00 19.49
CA ILE A 585 22.93 -20.56 18.34
C ILE A 585 22.35 -21.95 18.05
N SER A 586 21.53 -22.08 17.01
CA SER A 586 20.95 -23.35 16.58
C SER A 586 21.49 -23.72 15.19
N PRO A 587 21.77 -25.01 14.91
CA PRO A 587 22.12 -25.43 13.56
C PRO A 587 20.98 -25.08 12.59
N ALA A 588 21.30 -24.55 11.41
CA ALA A 588 20.32 -24.24 10.37
C ALA A 588 19.37 -25.43 10.15
N LEU A 589 18.07 -25.15 10.19
CA LEU A 589 16.93 -26.07 10.02
C LEU A 589 17.20 -27.16 8.97
N THR A 590 17.79 -28.26 9.41
CA THR A 590 17.79 -29.54 8.72
C THR A 590 17.56 -30.58 9.81
N PRO A 591 16.40 -31.26 9.84
CA PRO A 591 16.22 -32.39 10.73
C PRO A 591 17.06 -33.54 10.17
N SER A 592 18.35 -33.58 10.53
CA SER A 592 19.17 -34.76 10.26
C SER A 592 19.15 -35.67 11.49
N PRO A 593 18.70 -36.93 11.38
CA PRO A 593 18.70 -37.90 12.48
C PRO A 593 20.09 -38.49 12.76
N SER A 594 21.16 -37.77 12.42
CA SER A 594 22.54 -38.30 12.41
C SER A 594 23.31 -37.89 13.68
N PRO A 595 24.20 -38.75 14.21
CA PRO A 595 24.96 -38.46 15.42
C PRO A 595 25.80 -37.18 15.26
N LEU A 596 25.93 -36.44 16.36
CA LEU A 596 26.61 -35.14 16.52
C LEU A 596 27.73 -34.88 15.49
N PRO A 597 27.75 -33.70 14.83
CA PRO A 597 28.76 -33.39 13.81
C PRO A 597 30.18 -33.46 14.40
N LEU A 598 31.09 -34.11 13.66
CA LEU A 598 32.50 -34.22 14.02
C LEU A 598 33.13 -32.83 14.10
N THR A 599 33.37 -32.36 15.31
CA THR A 599 34.19 -31.18 15.56
C THR A 599 35.66 -31.63 15.43
N ILE A 600 36.34 -31.22 14.36
CA ILE A 600 37.75 -31.61 14.10
C ILE A 600 38.62 -31.09 15.26
N GLU A 601 39.46 -31.83 15.96
CA GLU A 601 40.31 -31.20 17.00
C GLU A 601 41.31 -30.21 16.37
N GLU A 602 41.54 -29.03 16.98
CA GLU A 602 42.47 -28.00 16.43
C GLU A 602 43.90 -28.52 16.27
N ASP A 603 44.23 -29.61 16.97
CA ASP A 603 45.55 -30.25 16.94
C ASP A 603 45.67 -31.32 15.83
N ARG A 604 44.58 -31.68 15.15
CA ARG A 604 44.57 -32.68 14.07
C ARG A 604 44.46 -32.02 12.70
N GLU A 605 45.53 -32.11 11.91
CA GLU A 605 45.48 -31.79 10.49
C GLU A 605 44.56 -32.77 9.75
N PHE A 606 43.74 -32.26 8.84
CA PHE A 606 42.90 -33.07 7.97
C PHE A 606 43.76 -33.65 6.84
N THR A 607 44.34 -34.83 7.06
CA THR A 607 45.07 -35.54 6.01
C THR A 607 44.07 -36.13 5.02
N TYR A 608 44.08 -35.68 3.77
CA TYR A 608 43.32 -36.33 2.71
C TYR A 608 43.80 -37.79 2.59
N PRO A 609 42.89 -38.80 2.54
CA PRO A 609 43.29 -40.13 2.11
C PRO A 609 43.85 -40.01 0.69
N SER A 610 45.10 -40.43 0.50
CA SER A 610 45.86 -40.25 -0.75
C SER A 610 45.32 -41.01 -1.97
N ASP A 611 44.17 -41.68 -1.85
CA ASP A 611 43.63 -42.60 -2.85
C ASP A 611 42.31 -42.12 -3.47
N VAL A 612 42.20 -40.84 -3.87
CA VAL A 612 41.29 -40.47 -4.98
C VAL A 612 41.87 -39.27 -5.73
N LEU A 613 42.42 -39.56 -6.91
CA LEU A 613 42.71 -38.66 -8.04
C LEU A 613 43.81 -37.61 -7.83
N VAL A 614 44.99 -37.95 -8.37
CA VAL A 614 46.12 -37.08 -8.70
C VAL A 614 45.62 -35.72 -9.24
N PRO A 615 46.03 -34.57 -8.66
CA PRO A 615 45.71 -33.26 -9.21
C PRO A 615 46.41 -33.06 -10.57
N PRO A 616 45.83 -32.31 -11.52
CA PRO A 616 46.51 -32.01 -12.77
C PRO A 616 47.79 -31.22 -12.50
N VAL A 617 48.83 -31.52 -13.30
CA VAL A 617 50.18 -30.96 -13.16
C VAL A 617 50.13 -29.44 -13.36
N GLY A 618 50.32 -28.68 -12.29
CA GLY A 618 50.36 -27.22 -12.28
C GLY A 618 50.97 -26.70 -10.96
N HIS A 619 51.75 -25.63 -11.04
CA HIS A 619 52.53 -25.06 -9.93
C HIS A 619 51.70 -24.86 -8.65
N TYR A 620 51.92 -25.71 -7.64
CA TYR A 620 51.49 -25.44 -6.27
C TYR A 620 52.37 -24.34 -5.69
N PHE A 621 51.80 -23.15 -5.51
CA PHE A 621 52.32 -22.23 -4.50
C PHE A 621 51.90 -22.79 -3.14
N ASP A 622 52.84 -23.36 -2.39
CA ASP A 622 52.66 -23.57 -0.95
C ASP A 622 52.55 -22.18 -0.32
N LEU A 623 51.31 -21.71 -0.12
CA LEU A 623 51.04 -20.52 0.66
C LEU A 623 51.64 -20.71 2.06
N PRO A 624 52.39 -19.73 2.60
CA PRO A 624 52.95 -19.83 3.94
C PRO A 624 51.81 -20.02 4.95
N ARG A 625 51.72 -21.22 5.53
CA ARG A 625 50.71 -21.54 6.54
C ARG A 625 51.13 -20.95 7.87
N ILE A 626 50.44 -19.89 8.28
CA ILE A 626 50.60 -19.31 9.62
C ILE A 626 49.88 -20.22 10.61
N ARG A 627 50.64 -21.00 11.40
CA ARG A 627 50.09 -21.81 12.48
C ARG A 627 49.86 -20.92 13.70
N LEU A 628 48.62 -20.55 13.95
CA LEU A 628 48.24 -19.86 15.19
C LEU A 628 48.11 -20.89 16.33
N PRO A 629 48.77 -20.67 17.49
CA PRO A 629 48.58 -21.51 18.67
C PRO A 629 47.09 -21.58 19.08
N PRO A 630 46.61 -22.73 19.59
CA PRO A 630 45.21 -22.91 19.99
C PRO A 630 44.71 -21.83 20.97
N GLY A 631 45.57 -21.44 21.94
CA GLY A 631 45.23 -20.38 22.90
C GLY A 631 45.03 -18.99 22.27
N ILE A 632 45.64 -18.72 21.12
CA ILE A 632 45.43 -17.46 20.36
C ILE A 632 44.13 -17.57 19.55
N MET A 633 43.86 -18.72 18.94
CA MET A 633 42.61 -18.97 18.22
C MET A 633 41.38 -18.89 19.13
N ILE A 634 41.47 -19.41 20.35
CA ILE A 634 40.42 -19.30 21.37
C ILE A 634 40.14 -17.83 21.72
N LYS A 635 41.19 -17.06 22.05
CA LYS A 635 41.06 -15.62 22.33
C LYS A 635 40.50 -14.84 21.15
N LEU A 636 40.92 -15.15 19.92
CA LEU A 636 40.39 -14.50 18.72
C LEU A 636 38.90 -14.81 18.50
N ARG A 637 38.43 -16.01 18.84
CA ARG A 637 36.99 -16.34 18.82
C ARG A 637 36.22 -15.63 19.93
N GLU A 638 36.76 -15.57 21.14
CA GLU A 638 36.17 -14.79 22.24
C GLU A 638 36.04 -13.30 21.88
N ILE A 639 37.06 -12.72 21.25
CA ILE A 639 37.05 -11.32 20.82
C ILE A 639 36.11 -11.09 19.63
N SER A 640 36.09 -12.02 18.66
CA SER A 640 35.24 -11.87 17.46
C SER A 640 33.79 -12.26 17.68
N GLY A 641 33.45 -12.92 18.79
CA GLY A 641 32.13 -13.47 19.06
C GLY A 641 31.70 -14.61 18.13
N ARG A 642 32.59 -15.08 17.24
CA ARG A 642 32.25 -16.08 16.20
C ARG A 642 32.54 -17.50 16.68
N ALA A 643 31.49 -18.33 16.68
CA ALA A 643 31.61 -19.75 16.99
C ALA A 643 32.40 -20.50 15.92
N ARG A 644 32.86 -21.69 16.31
CA ARG A 644 33.62 -22.57 15.43
C ARG A 644 32.73 -23.17 14.33
N PRO A 645 33.14 -23.16 13.04
CA PRO A 645 32.38 -23.83 11.99
C PRO A 645 32.35 -25.34 12.20
N GLN A 646 31.16 -25.92 12.15
CA GLN A 646 30.92 -27.36 12.20
C GLN A 646 30.90 -27.91 10.77
N PHE A 647 31.42 -29.11 10.56
CA PHE A 647 31.43 -29.75 9.24
C PHE A 647 30.50 -30.96 9.21
N ARG A 648 29.76 -31.11 8.12
CA ARG A 648 29.05 -32.36 7.84
C ARG A 648 30.08 -33.48 7.65
N PRO A 649 29.84 -34.69 8.21
CA PRO A 649 30.63 -35.87 7.89
C PRO A 649 30.74 -36.02 6.38
N SER A 650 31.93 -36.38 5.87
CA SER A 650 32.07 -36.70 4.45
C SER A 650 31.19 -37.89 4.14
N ILE A 651 30.27 -37.75 3.19
CA ILE A 651 29.62 -38.90 2.58
C ILE A 651 30.75 -39.70 1.93
N LYS A 652 30.96 -40.93 2.40
CA LYS A 652 31.95 -41.85 1.85
C LYS A 652 31.51 -42.35 0.48
#